data_AF-A0A559SLW2-F1
#
_entry.id   AF-A0A559SLW2-F1
#
_cell.length_a   1.000
_cell.length_b   1.000
_cell.length_c   1.000
_cell.angle_alpha   90.00
_cell.angle_beta   90.00
_cell.angle_gamma   90.00
#
_symmetry.space_group_name_H-M   'P 1'
#
loop_
_entity.id
_entity.type
_entity.pdbx_description
1 polymer ?
#
loop_
_entity_poly.entity_id
_entity_poly.type
_entity_poly.pdbx_seq_one_letter_code
_entity_poly.pdbx_strand_id
1 'polypeptide(L)'
;MERRLTAILSADVVGYSRLMGEDEDGTLERLKACRRELVDPAVEVFHGRIIKLMGDGTLVEFASVVDAVRCAAVIQRKMAGRDQGVSETQRIQFRIGVNLGDVIVEGDDIYGDGVNIAARLQSIAPPGGICISGTAFDHAVHKADVGFSALGEQHLKNIADPVRVYRVLLAPSEAGTVAAAARQPGRRTMILAAVAALLIALTAIVFAWQWPFAPQRPSIAVLPFGDISNDGRQDYFAEGLTNDLITDLSKISGLLVIARDSAFSFKNKSMNVRQIAEQLNVRYVLEGSVRRAGDAVRINAQLVDAKTGRNIWAERYDRDYTDIFALQDEVIEHIVGALAVRLTDRERTQIARLPTRNLEAYDSYTRAEQKVYSIDYKSLEEALSLYEKAIKLDPEFADAHTGYARAIVDVLGFDYQPLMLSAVARQRAYEAAGRGLELNPQSSRAYAVLGILQMLDGEIDGAIASVNKAVALDPNGAESELNLAIVLTYAGQNPEALAAMERVLQLDPKPRVQVYDYYGLVLYMNHRYEEAIRALQTVRPEEPSDLGLETLAMANARLGRMAEAHKAVEAILEKSPGQSLASLRVVYSHHRRQQDLDHRLDALRSAKLPEWSYDFRGRPEDRLDAHSIRALAIDKTWIGHQHDGVRFFMELGANGDFALRAHNSIIVGKFSLENNFLCTRSSSTLLGRKFCSPVYRNPGGSAEKHDEYVLPDSANVWYFSVLP
;
A
#
# COMPACT_ATOMS: atom_id res chain seq x y z
N MET A 1 47.30 -28.53 42.57
CA MET A 1 46.59 -27.86 41.48
C MET A 1 45.12 -27.99 41.74
N GLU A 2 44.45 -26.88 42.00
CA GLU A 2 43.02 -26.81 42.30
C GLU A 2 42.30 -26.23 41.08
N ARG A 3 41.17 -26.82 40.70
CA ARG A 3 40.32 -26.32 39.60
C ARG A 3 39.08 -25.67 40.17
N ARG A 4 38.73 -24.49 39.66
CA ARG A 4 37.48 -23.82 40.01
C ARG A 4 36.87 -23.07 38.83
N LEU A 5 35.54 -23.01 38.83
CA LEU A 5 34.77 -22.21 37.90
C LEU A 5 34.79 -20.74 38.36
N THR A 6 35.25 -19.84 37.50
CA THR A 6 35.37 -18.41 37.85
C THR A 6 35.07 -17.51 36.66
N ALA A 7 34.70 -16.25 36.93
CA ALA A 7 34.50 -15.26 35.88
C ALA A 7 35.79 -14.49 35.63
N ILE A 8 36.19 -14.38 34.37
CA ILE A 8 37.49 -13.85 33.97
C ILE A 8 37.26 -12.68 33.04
N LEU A 9 37.80 -11.53 33.41
CA LEU A 9 37.81 -10.31 32.61
C LEU A 9 39.23 -10.08 32.09
N SER A 10 39.36 -10.02 30.76
CA SER A 10 40.59 -9.63 30.09
C SER A 10 40.37 -8.28 29.42
N ALA A 11 41.20 -7.28 29.74
CA ALA A 11 41.15 -5.95 29.13
C ALA A 11 42.50 -5.62 28.48
N ASP A 12 42.49 -4.90 27.36
CA ASP A 12 43.71 -4.53 26.64
C ASP A 12 43.52 -3.21 25.87
N VAL A 13 44.61 -2.47 25.64
CA VAL A 13 44.57 -1.14 25.00
C VAL A 13 44.65 -1.26 23.48
N VAL A 14 43.72 -0.61 22.79
CA VAL A 14 43.68 -0.61 21.33
C VAL A 14 44.87 0.15 20.75
N GLY A 15 45.70 -0.55 19.98
CA GLY A 15 46.80 0.07 19.25
C GLY A 15 47.93 0.57 20.15
N TYR A 16 48.11 -0.03 21.33
CA TYR A 16 49.13 0.38 22.31
C TYR A 16 50.53 0.53 21.70
N SER A 17 51.00 -0.42 20.88
CA SER A 17 52.33 -0.33 20.26
C SER A 17 52.50 0.91 19.36
N ARG A 18 51.42 1.38 18.72
CA ARG A 18 51.44 2.61 17.92
C ARG A 18 51.49 3.84 18.84
N LEU A 19 50.67 3.88 19.88
CA LEU A 19 50.64 4.98 20.85
C LEU A 19 52.00 5.13 21.56
N MET A 20 52.62 4.01 21.95
CA MET A 20 53.97 3.99 22.52
C MET A 20 55.04 4.44 21.52
N GLY A 21 54.88 4.14 20.23
CA GLY A 21 55.80 4.60 19.18
C GLY A 21 55.68 6.09 18.85
N GLU A 22 54.52 6.72 19.13
CA GLU A 22 54.28 8.14 18.90
C GLU A 22 54.61 9.02 20.12
N ASP A 23 54.34 8.53 21.33
CA ASP A 23 54.55 9.24 22.60
C ASP A 23 54.68 8.22 23.74
N GLU A 24 55.90 7.71 23.96
CA GLU A 24 56.18 6.62 24.90
C GLU A 24 55.83 7.01 26.35
N ASP A 25 56.40 8.12 26.83
CA ASP A 25 56.21 8.59 28.20
C ASP A 25 54.76 9.04 28.46
N GLY A 26 54.17 9.81 27.54
CA GLY A 26 52.81 10.31 27.72
C GLY A 26 51.76 9.21 27.63
N THR A 27 51.97 8.18 26.78
CA THR A 27 51.07 7.03 26.69
C THR A 27 51.12 6.19 27.96
N LEU A 28 52.31 5.96 28.52
CA LEU A 28 52.47 5.21 29.77
C LEU A 28 51.82 5.96 30.95
N GLU A 29 51.99 7.27 31.05
CA GLU A 29 51.35 8.08 32.10
C GLU A 29 49.83 8.11 31.96
N ARG A 30 49.29 8.29 30.75
CA ARG A 30 47.84 8.21 30.49
C ARG A 30 47.28 6.83 30.86
N LEU A 31 47.98 5.75 30.52
CA LEU A 31 47.57 4.40 30.86
C LEU A 31 47.58 4.15 32.38
N LYS A 32 48.62 4.59 33.08
CA LYS A 32 48.69 4.50 34.55
C LYS A 32 47.58 5.30 35.23
N ALA A 33 47.28 6.50 34.72
CA ALA A 33 46.18 7.33 35.22
C ALA A 33 44.82 6.63 35.00
N CYS A 34 44.57 6.09 33.80
CA CYS A 34 43.37 5.30 33.51
C CYS A 34 43.24 4.10 34.45
N ARG A 35 44.34 3.39 34.75
CA ARG A 35 44.31 2.26 35.68
C ARG A 35 43.95 2.69 37.11
N ARG A 36 44.70 3.64 37.66
CA ARG A 36 44.52 4.11 39.04
C ARG A 36 43.17 4.76 39.28
N GLU A 37 42.65 5.50 38.31
CA GLU A 37 41.43 6.29 38.48
C GLU A 37 40.16 5.53 38.08
N LEU A 38 40.25 4.55 37.18
CA LEU A 38 39.09 3.89 36.58
C LEU A 38 39.09 2.38 36.74
N VAL A 39 40.17 1.70 36.39
CA VAL A 39 40.21 0.22 36.38
C VAL A 39 40.29 -0.33 37.80
N ASP A 40 41.29 0.08 38.59
CA ASP A 40 41.51 -0.46 39.93
C ASP A 40 40.31 -0.18 40.86
N PRO A 41 39.74 1.04 40.90
CA PRO A 41 38.57 1.31 41.73
C PRO A 41 37.31 0.56 41.27
N ALA A 42 37.13 0.36 39.96
CA ALA A 42 35.98 -0.42 39.47
C ALA A 42 36.13 -1.90 39.82
N VAL A 43 37.33 -2.46 39.70
CA VAL A 43 37.63 -3.83 40.10
C VAL A 43 37.37 -4.04 41.58
N GLU A 44 37.81 -3.13 42.44
CA GLU A 44 37.57 -3.20 43.89
C GLU A 44 36.08 -3.11 44.24
N VAL A 45 35.34 -2.14 43.67
CA VAL A 45 33.89 -1.96 43.90
C VAL A 45 33.08 -3.19 43.52
N PHE A 46 33.48 -3.90 42.47
CA PHE A 46 32.82 -5.12 42.01
C PHE A 46 33.50 -6.40 42.49
N HIS A 47 34.32 -6.31 43.57
CA HIS A 47 34.91 -7.46 44.25
C HIS A 47 35.79 -8.36 43.35
N GLY A 48 36.43 -7.77 42.35
CA GLY A 48 37.38 -8.47 41.50
C GLY A 48 38.78 -8.51 42.10
N ARG A 49 39.55 -9.54 41.75
CA ARG A 49 40.96 -9.71 42.11
C ARG A 49 41.81 -9.58 40.84
N ILE A 50 42.68 -8.58 40.78
CA ILE A 50 43.63 -8.45 39.67
C ILE A 50 44.66 -9.58 39.81
N ILE A 51 44.71 -10.45 38.81
CA ILE A 51 45.64 -11.59 38.79
C ILE A 51 46.96 -11.18 38.16
N LYS A 52 46.91 -10.47 37.02
CA LYS A 52 48.11 -10.07 36.30
C LYS A 52 47.94 -8.79 35.50
N LEU A 53 48.99 -7.98 35.51
CA LEU A 53 49.15 -6.82 34.62
C LEU A 53 50.18 -7.19 33.54
N MET A 54 49.75 -7.14 32.28
CA MET A 54 50.54 -7.54 31.12
C MET A 54 50.84 -6.33 30.24
N GLY A 55 51.66 -5.39 30.73
CA GLY A 55 51.96 -4.17 29.97
C GLY A 55 50.74 -3.28 29.83
N ASP A 56 50.06 -3.35 28.69
CA ASP A 56 48.77 -2.75 28.33
C ASP A 56 47.54 -3.60 28.73
N GLY A 57 47.74 -4.91 28.84
CA GLY A 57 46.71 -5.87 29.26
C GLY A 57 46.48 -5.94 30.78
N THR A 58 45.26 -6.26 31.19
CA THR A 58 44.86 -6.54 32.59
C THR A 58 43.98 -7.78 32.63
N LEU A 59 44.33 -8.73 33.50
CA LEU A 59 43.53 -9.94 33.75
C LEU A 59 42.99 -9.91 35.19
N VAL A 60 41.67 -10.00 35.31
CA VAL A 60 40.95 -9.89 36.58
C VAL A 60 40.02 -11.08 36.76
N GLU A 61 40.04 -11.66 37.96
CA GLU A 61 39.16 -12.74 38.37
C GLU A 61 38.00 -12.20 39.23
N PHE A 62 36.79 -12.71 39.00
CA PHE A 62 35.59 -12.39 39.78
C PHE A 62 34.88 -13.68 40.19
N ALA A 63 34.40 -13.72 41.43
CA ALA A 63 33.52 -14.82 41.90
C ALA A 63 32.14 -14.79 41.22
N SER A 64 31.73 -13.63 40.68
CA SER A 64 30.43 -13.40 40.05
C SER A 64 30.62 -12.87 38.64
N VAL A 65 30.01 -13.54 37.66
CA VAL A 65 30.04 -13.07 36.26
C VAL A 65 29.22 -11.81 36.05
N VAL A 66 28.19 -11.58 36.87
CA VAL A 66 27.40 -10.33 36.83
C VAL A 66 28.28 -9.16 37.25
N ASP A 67 29.11 -9.35 38.27
CA ASP A 67 30.03 -8.31 38.74
C ASP A 67 31.14 -8.05 37.72
N ALA A 68 31.66 -9.10 37.07
CA ALA A 68 32.61 -8.94 35.96
C ALA A 68 32.02 -8.12 34.80
N VAL A 69 30.77 -8.39 34.39
CA VAL A 69 30.10 -7.65 33.30
C VAL A 69 29.78 -6.21 33.71
N ARG A 70 29.30 -5.98 34.94
CA ARG A 70 29.05 -4.64 35.47
C ARG A 70 30.33 -3.82 35.61
N CYS A 71 31.42 -4.44 36.08
CA CYS A 71 32.74 -3.81 36.16
C CYS A 71 33.22 -3.37 34.77
N ALA A 72 33.18 -4.28 33.79
CA ALA A 72 33.52 -3.97 32.40
C ALA A 72 32.68 -2.80 31.84
N ALA A 73 31.38 -2.78 32.11
CA ALA A 73 30.48 -1.73 31.66
C ALA A 73 30.79 -0.37 32.30
N VAL A 74 31.08 -0.34 33.60
CA VAL A 74 31.46 0.88 34.31
C VAL A 74 32.80 1.43 33.79
N ILE A 75 33.79 0.56 33.57
CA ILE A 75 35.08 0.97 32.98
C ILE A 75 34.84 1.64 31.62
N GLN A 76 34.11 0.99 30.70
CA GLN A 76 33.89 1.55 29.36
C GLN A 76 33.05 2.83 29.37
N ARG A 77 32.03 2.93 30.22
CA ARG A 77 31.21 4.16 30.35
C ARG A 77 32.03 5.34 30.86
N LYS A 78 32.90 5.13 31.86
CA LYS A 78 33.77 6.19 32.38
C LYS A 78 34.85 6.58 31.37
N MET A 79 35.41 5.61 30.64
CA MET A 79 36.37 5.86 29.55
C MET A 79 35.75 6.73 28.45
N ALA A 80 34.54 6.41 27.99
CA ALA A 80 33.84 7.21 26.97
C ALA A 80 33.59 8.67 27.40
N GLY A 81 33.43 8.94 28.70
CA GLY A 81 33.29 10.31 29.23
C GLY A 81 34.59 11.11 29.23
N ARG A 82 35.74 10.47 29.42
CA ARG A 82 37.08 11.10 29.42
C ARG A 82 37.56 11.48 28.01
N ASP A 83 37.00 10.82 27.01
CA ASP A 83 37.37 10.98 25.61
C ASP A 83 36.88 12.30 24.98
N GLN A 84 36.03 13.07 25.67
CA GLN A 84 35.55 14.37 25.20
C GLN A 84 36.67 15.43 25.24
N GLY A 85 37.18 15.82 24.06
CA GLY A 85 38.18 16.88 23.91
C GLY A 85 39.64 16.42 23.75
N VAL A 86 39.91 15.12 23.76
CA VAL A 86 41.25 14.54 23.49
C VAL A 86 41.34 14.11 22.02
N SER A 87 42.46 14.37 21.35
CA SER A 87 42.67 13.96 19.96
C SER A 87 42.66 12.43 19.81
N GLU A 88 42.17 11.92 18.67
CA GLU A 88 42.13 10.47 18.41
C GLU A 88 43.50 9.79 18.52
N THR A 89 44.57 10.53 18.26
CA THR A 89 45.96 10.03 18.35
C THR A 89 46.45 9.83 19.77
N GLN A 90 45.81 10.42 20.78
CA GLN A 90 46.22 10.33 22.20
C GLN A 90 45.24 9.52 23.07
N ARG A 91 44.12 9.08 22.48
CA ARG A 91 43.01 8.44 23.19
C ARG A 91 43.34 6.99 23.57
N ILE A 92 43.26 6.68 24.86
CA ILE A 92 43.36 5.30 25.36
C ILE A 92 41.98 4.66 25.26
N GLN A 93 41.85 3.56 24.51
CA GLN A 93 40.59 2.81 24.42
C GLN A 93 40.84 1.36 24.81
N PHE A 94 39.97 0.81 25.66
CA PHE A 94 40.05 -0.60 26.04
C PHE A 94 39.17 -1.48 25.15
N ARG A 95 39.62 -2.69 24.90
CA ARG A 95 38.76 -3.83 24.52
C ARG A 95 38.65 -4.74 25.72
N ILE A 96 37.44 -5.20 26.04
CA ILE A 96 37.20 -6.08 27.18
C ILE A 96 36.52 -7.36 26.74
N GLY A 97 37.00 -8.50 27.25
CA GLY A 97 36.44 -9.83 27.09
C GLY A 97 36.05 -10.42 28.43
N VAL A 98 34.84 -10.98 28.56
CA VAL A 98 34.41 -11.67 29.80
C VAL A 98 34.00 -13.11 29.50
N ASN A 99 34.58 -14.05 30.24
CA ASN A 99 34.25 -15.47 30.15
C ASN A 99 33.93 -16.06 31.52
N LEU A 100 32.98 -17.00 31.58
CA LEU A 100 32.78 -17.86 32.75
C LEU A 100 33.25 -19.27 32.37
N GLY A 101 34.30 -19.76 33.03
CA GLY A 101 34.90 -21.04 32.69
C GLY A 101 35.86 -21.57 33.76
N ASP A 102 36.20 -22.84 33.66
CA ASP A 102 37.11 -23.49 34.60
C ASP A 102 38.55 -23.01 34.42
N VAL A 103 39.21 -22.75 35.54
CA VAL A 103 40.64 -22.39 35.61
C VAL A 103 41.38 -23.28 36.59
N ILE A 104 42.67 -23.45 36.34
CA ILE A 104 43.63 -24.07 37.24
C ILE A 104 44.33 -22.94 38.00
N VAL A 105 44.25 -22.97 39.32
CA VAL A 105 44.93 -21.99 40.18
C VAL A 105 46.29 -22.55 40.59
N GLU A 106 47.34 -21.77 40.36
CA GLU A 106 48.70 -22.07 40.79
C GLU A 106 49.32 -20.83 41.45
N GLY A 107 49.41 -20.86 42.78
CA GLY A 107 49.80 -19.68 43.58
C GLY A 107 48.79 -18.55 43.46
N ASP A 108 49.26 -17.39 43.02
CA ASP A 108 48.43 -16.20 42.79
C ASP A 108 48.02 -16.01 41.32
N ASP A 109 48.34 -16.95 40.42
CA ASP A 109 48.03 -16.88 38.99
C ASP A 109 46.97 -17.92 38.55
N ILE A 110 46.32 -17.68 37.42
CA ILE A 110 45.27 -18.55 36.86
C ILE A 110 45.59 -18.97 35.43
N TYR A 111 45.40 -20.26 35.14
CA TYR A 111 45.70 -20.86 33.84
C TYR A 111 44.54 -21.71 33.33
N GLY A 112 44.47 -21.90 32.02
CA GLY A 112 43.52 -22.83 31.38
C GLY A 112 42.66 -22.18 30.30
N ASP A 113 41.79 -22.99 29.72
CA ASP A 113 40.99 -22.61 28.56
C ASP A 113 40.04 -21.46 28.86
N GLY A 114 39.54 -21.35 30.10
CA GLY A 114 38.71 -20.23 30.55
C GLY A 114 39.40 -18.87 30.35
N VAL A 115 40.70 -18.78 30.66
CA VAL A 115 41.52 -17.56 30.50
C VAL A 115 41.78 -17.26 29.04
N ASN A 116 42.09 -18.30 28.26
CA ASN A 116 42.33 -18.18 26.82
C ASN A 116 41.08 -17.66 26.09
N ILE A 117 39.90 -18.17 26.43
CA ILE A 117 38.63 -17.71 25.85
C ILE A 117 38.39 -16.24 26.20
N ALA A 118 38.58 -15.80 27.45
CA ALA A 118 38.42 -14.40 27.84
C ALA A 118 39.33 -13.45 27.02
N ALA A 119 40.60 -13.81 26.85
CA ALA A 119 41.54 -13.04 26.03
C ALA A 119 41.15 -13.02 24.54
N ARG A 120 40.63 -14.13 24.01
CA ARG A 120 40.14 -14.16 22.62
C ARG A 120 38.87 -13.34 22.42
N LEU A 121 37.96 -13.35 23.38
CA LEU A 121 36.78 -12.48 23.37
C LEU A 121 37.17 -11.01 23.40
N GLN A 122 38.16 -10.65 24.22
CA GLN A 122 38.73 -9.29 24.24
C GLN A 122 39.27 -8.90 22.85
N SER A 123 39.99 -9.81 22.17
CA SER A 123 40.58 -9.48 20.87
C SER A 123 39.55 -9.17 19.77
N ILE A 124 38.36 -9.78 19.84
CA ILE A 124 37.27 -9.57 18.87
C ILE A 124 36.29 -8.45 19.28
N ALA A 125 36.42 -7.89 20.49
CA ALA A 125 35.63 -6.74 20.89
C ALA A 125 36.02 -5.50 20.05
N PRO A 126 35.06 -4.66 19.62
CA PRO A 126 35.39 -3.40 18.98
C PRO A 126 36.09 -2.47 19.99
N PRO A 127 36.86 -1.45 19.54
CA PRO A 127 37.42 -0.43 20.43
C PRO A 127 36.34 0.21 21.33
N GLY A 128 36.59 0.27 22.64
CA GLY A 128 35.61 0.74 23.63
C GLY A 128 34.46 -0.26 23.91
N GLY A 129 34.50 -1.44 23.32
CA GLY A 129 33.47 -2.47 23.44
C GLY A 129 33.78 -3.58 24.44
N ILE A 130 32.75 -4.38 24.71
CA ILE A 130 32.82 -5.57 25.57
C ILE A 130 32.20 -6.74 24.82
N CYS A 131 32.92 -7.86 24.73
CA CYS A 131 32.40 -9.12 24.23
C CYS A 131 32.41 -10.16 25.35
N ILE A 132 31.33 -10.93 25.45
CA ILE A 132 31.18 -11.97 26.47
C ILE A 132 30.84 -13.32 25.84
N SER A 133 31.28 -14.38 26.49
CA SER A 133 30.89 -15.76 26.13
C SER A 133 29.40 -16.00 26.35
N GLY A 134 28.87 -17.03 25.70
CA GLY A 134 27.49 -17.48 25.90
C GLY A 134 27.23 -17.89 27.34
N THR A 135 28.18 -18.58 27.99
CA THR A 135 28.07 -18.97 29.40
C THR A 135 28.02 -17.76 30.32
N ALA A 136 28.80 -16.71 30.03
CA ALA A 136 28.70 -15.45 30.78
C ALA A 136 27.36 -14.72 30.53
N PHE A 137 26.90 -14.71 29.28
CA PHE A 137 25.62 -14.11 28.90
C PHE A 137 24.44 -14.76 29.59
N ASP A 138 24.36 -16.09 29.60
CA ASP A 138 23.24 -16.85 30.17
C ASP A 138 23.02 -16.52 31.66
N HIS A 139 24.10 -16.19 32.37
CA HIS A 139 24.05 -15.81 33.78
C HIS A 139 23.88 -14.29 34.02
N ALA A 140 24.21 -13.44 33.04
CA ALA A 140 24.21 -11.98 33.17
C ALA A 140 22.98 -11.28 32.57
N VAL A 141 22.29 -11.89 31.58
CA VAL A 141 21.29 -11.25 30.72
C VAL A 141 20.14 -10.55 31.45
N HIS A 142 19.78 -10.99 32.67
CA HIS A 142 18.70 -10.40 33.47
C HIS A 142 19.17 -9.78 34.79
N LYS A 143 20.49 -9.70 34.99
CA LYS A 143 21.10 -9.31 36.27
C LYS A 143 22.11 -8.18 36.13
N ALA A 144 22.58 -7.89 34.93
CA ALA A 144 23.45 -6.76 34.64
C ALA A 144 22.65 -5.63 33.97
N ASP A 145 22.88 -4.38 34.39
CA ASP A 145 22.16 -3.19 33.90
C ASP A 145 22.74 -2.70 32.54
N VAL A 146 22.72 -3.61 31.55
CA VAL A 146 23.25 -3.45 30.19
C VAL A 146 22.37 -4.23 29.19
N GLY A 147 22.45 -3.88 27.91
CA GLY A 147 21.86 -4.67 26.84
C GLY A 147 22.86 -5.66 26.23
N PHE A 148 22.40 -6.52 25.33
CA PHE A 148 23.25 -7.48 24.61
C PHE A 148 22.90 -7.54 23.13
N SER A 149 23.89 -7.79 22.27
CA SER A 149 23.68 -8.10 20.86
C SER A 149 24.38 -9.41 20.50
N ALA A 150 23.63 -10.36 19.97
CA ALA A 150 24.14 -11.69 19.66
C ALA A 150 25.08 -11.64 18.44
N LEU A 151 26.36 -11.97 18.60
CA LEU A 151 27.32 -12.10 17.49
C LEU A 151 27.36 -13.53 16.91
N GLY A 152 26.57 -14.44 17.46
CA GLY A 152 26.50 -15.84 17.04
C GLY A 152 27.70 -16.66 17.51
N GLU A 153 27.88 -17.83 16.90
CA GLU A 153 29.03 -18.70 17.14
C GLU A 153 30.28 -18.14 16.45
N GLN A 154 31.35 -18.00 17.22
CA GLN A 154 32.65 -17.49 16.76
C GLN A 154 33.72 -18.56 16.98
N HIS A 155 34.44 -18.91 15.91
CA HIS A 155 35.64 -19.73 16.03
C HIS A 155 36.80 -18.87 16.52
N LEU A 156 37.09 -18.97 17.81
CA LEU A 156 38.19 -18.24 18.44
C LEU A 156 39.52 -18.93 18.15
N LYS A 157 40.56 -18.15 17.84
CA LYS A 157 41.89 -18.69 17.50
C LYS A 157 42.40 -19.66 18.57
N ASN A 158 42.72 -20.88 18.15
CA ASN A 158 43.23 -21.99 18.98
C ASN A 158 42.25 -22.49 20.06
N ILE A 159 40.94 -22.25 19.90
CA ILE A 159 39.88 -22.91 20.67
C ILE A 159 39.20 -23.89 19.70
N ALA A 160 39.12 -25.18 20.07
CA ALA A 160 38.64 -26.22 19.17
C ALA A 160 37.15 -26.04 18.81
N ASP A 161 36.33 -25.76 19.84
CA ASP A 161 34.89 -25.60 19.68
C ASP A 161 34.49 -24.13 19.44
N PRO A 162 33.47 -23.86 18.60
CA PRO A 162 32.94 -22.53 18.43
C PRO A 162 32.33 -22.02 19.74
N VAL A 163 32.64 -20.78 20.10
CA VAL A 163 32.11 -20.13 21.31
C VAL A 163 31.00 -19.18 20.89
N ARG A 164 29.82 -19.30 21.49
CA ARG A 164 28.74 -18.33 21.31
C ARG A 164 29.15 -16.99 21.93
N VAL A 165 29.03 -15.89 21.21
CA VAL A 165 29.50 -14.57 21.67
C VAL A 165 28.38 -13.54 21.62
N TYR A 166 28.35 -12.69 22.65
CA TYR A 166 27.47 -11.53 22.74
C TYR A 166 28.29 -10.27 22.94
N ARG A 167 27.89 -9.18 22.28
CA ARG A 167 28.39 -7.85 22.55
C ARG A 167 27.53 -7.20 23.64
N VAL A 168 28.15 -6.54 24.61
CA VAL A 168 27.42 -5.74 25.59
C VAL A 168 27.08 -4.37 25.01
N LEU A 169 25.83 -3.96 25.15
CA LEU A 169 25.30 -2.67 24.75
C LEU A 169 25.27 -1.75 25.98
N LEU A 170 26.02 -0.65 25.93
CA LEU A 170 26.30 0.20 27.10
C LEU A 170 25.29 1.33 27.30
N ALA A 171 24.49 1.66 26.28
CA ALA A 171 23.53 2.74 26.34
C ALA A 171 22.42 2.44 27.37
N PRO A 172 22.03 3.40 28.22
CA PRO A 172 20.97 3.17 29.22
C PRO A 172 19.64 2.74 28.59
N SER A 173 19.32 3.23 27.39
CA SER A 173 18.12 2.88 26.63
C SER A 173 18.09 1.43 26.14
N GLU A 174 19.23 0.74 26.14
CA GLU A 174 19.37 -0.64 25.66
C GLU A 174 19.41 -1.64 26.83
N ALA A 175 19.37 -1.17 28.09
CA ALA A 175 19.43 -2.03 29.26
C ALA A 175 18.27 -3.07 29.26
N GLY A 176 18.61 -4.35 29.43
CA GLY A 176 17.62 -5.44 29.40
C GLY A 176 17.17 -5.89 28.01
N THR A 177 17.70 -5.31 26.92
CA THR A 177 17.38 -5.73 25.55
C THR A 177 18.39 -6.73 24.98
N VAL A 178 17.93 -7.68 24.17
CA VAL A 178 18.78 -8.62 23.41
C VAL A 178 18.51 -8.45 21.92
N ALA A 179 19.41 -7.79 21.20
CA ALA A 179 19.29 -7.49 19.77
C ALA A 179 19.98 -8.56 18.90
N ALA A 180 19.38 -8.90 17.76
CA ALA A 180 19.98 -9.79 16.76
C ALA A 180 21.10 -9.07 15.96
N ALA A 181 22.23 -9.75 15.66
CA ALA A 181 23.35 -9.15 14.93
C ALA A 181 22.96 -8.64 13.54
N ALA A 182 23.21 -7.35 13.28
CA ALA A 182 23.29 -6.80 11.94
C ALA A 182 24.63 -7.19 11.30
N ARG A 183 24.61 -7.92 10.17
CA ARG A 183 25.81 -8.31 9.41
C ARG A 183 26.17 -7.22 8.38
N GLN A 184 27.40 -6.70 8.43
CA GLN A 184 28.01 -5.93 7.33
C GLN A 184 29.41 -6.49 6.99
N PRO A 185 29.70 -6.93 5.74
CA PRO A 185 31.02 -7.40 5.34
C PRO A 185 31.87 -6.37 4.58
N GLY A 186 33.20 -6.50 4.67
CA GLY A 186 34.21 -5.51 4.22
C GLY A 186 34.77 -5.68 2.80
N ARG A 187 35.59 -4.70 2.38
CA ARG A 187 36.03 -4.41 1.00
C ARG A 187 36.90 -5.47 0.30
N ARG A 188 37.63 -6.33 1.01
CA ARG A 188 38.49 -7.37 0.39
C ARG A 188 37.73 -8.67 0.07
N THR A 189 36.73 -9.00 0.88
CA THR A 189 35.73 -10.03 0.54
C THR A 189 34.88 -9.59 -0.65
N MET A 190 34.67 -8.29 -0.90
CA MET A 190 33.96 -7.84 -2.12
C MET A 190 34.68 -8.17 -3.43
N ILE A 191 36.01 -8.19 -3.48
CA ILE A 191 36.74 -8.44 -4.74
C ILE A 191 36.83 -9.94 -5.04
N LEU A 192 37.15 -10.77 -4.02
CA LEU A 192 37.16 -12.22 -4.17
C LEU A 192 35.73 -12.79 -4.31
N ALA A 193 34.75 -12.21 -3.62
CA ALA A 193 33.35 -12.55 -3.86
C ALA A 193 32.87 -12.02 -5.21
N ALA A 194 33.38 -10.92 -5.76
CA ALA A 194 33.01 -10.48 -7.11
C ALA A 194 33.54 -11.45 -8.18
N VAL A 195 34.76 -11.98 -8.05
CA VAL A 195 35.32 -12.95 -9.00
C VAL A 195 34.68 -14.33 -8.84
N ALA A 196 34.46 -14.78 -7.59
CA ALA A 196 33.73 -16.02 -7.32
C ALA A 196 32.25 -15.89 -7.69
N ALA A 197 31.60 -14.73 -7.51
CA ALA A 197 30.24 -14.48 -7.97
C ALA A 197 30.18 -14.27 -9.48
N LEU A 198 31.24 -13.82 -10.15
CA LEU A 198 31.28 -13.78 -11.62
C LEU A 198 31.45 -15.18 -12.20
N LEU A 199 32.27 -16.03 -11.57
CA LEU A 199 32.42 -17.44 -11.95
C LEU A 199 31.17 -18.26 -11.59
N ILE A 200 30.57 -18.03 -10.42
CA ILE A 200 29.29 -18.62 -10.01
C ILE A 200 28.16 -18.05 -10.86
N ALA A 201 28.15 -16.77 -11.24
CA ALA A 201 27.18 -16.21 -12.17
C ALA A 201 27.41 -16.71 -13.59
N LEU A 202 28.65 -16.95 -14.05
CA LEU A 202 28.92 -17.56 -15.35
C LEU A 202 28.50 -19.03 -15.34
N THR A 203 28.80 -19.79 -14.28
CA THR A 203 28.33 -21.17 -14.14
C THR A 203 26.85 -21.25 -13.81
N ALA A 204 26.24 -20.26 -13.16
CA ALA A 204 24.80 -20.16 -12.92
C ALA A 204 24.06 -19.49 -14.07
N ILE A 205 24.72 -18.81 -15.01
CA ILE A 205 24.16 -18.45 -16.31
C ILE A 205 24.20 -19.70 -17.18
N VAL A 206 25.29 -20.46 -17.19
CA VAL A 206 25.36 -21.76 -17.89
C VAL A 206 24.41 -22.80 -17.26
N PHE A 207 24.28 -22.84 -15.93
CA PHE A 207 23.30 -23.68 -15.22
C PHE A 207 21.88 -23.10 -15.24
N ALA A 208 21.62 -21.79 -15.20
CA ALA A 208 20.26 -21.24 -15.39
C ALA A 208 19.81 -21.29 -16.85
N TRP A 209 20.73 -21.44 -17.80
CA TRP A 209 20.40 -21.79 -19.18
C TRP A 209 20.10 -23.28 -19.34
N GLN A 210 20.52 -24.15 -18.40
CA GLN A 210 20.32 -25.61 -18.48
C GLN A 210 19.44 -26.21 -17.36
N TRP A 211 19.09 -25.46 -16.32
CA TRP A 211 18.16 -25.82 -15.25
C TRP A 211 16.89 -24.99 -15.46
N PRO A 212 15.71 -25.62 -15.54
CA PRO A 212 14.49 -24.87 -15.78
C PRO A 212 14.34 -23.85 -14.66
N PHE A 213 14.27 -22.57 -15.04
CA PHE A 213 13.64 -21.52 -14.23
C PHE A 213 12.49 -22.17 -13.46
N ALA A 214 12.35 -21.87 -12.15
CA ALA A 214 11.14 -22.20 -11.41
C ALA A 214 9.96 -21.95 -12.35
N PRO A 215 9.11 -22.96 -12.65
CA PRO A 215 8.19 -22.87 -13.78
C PRO A 215 7.43 -21.56 -13.64
N GLN A 216 7.70 -20.61 -14.54
CA GLN A 216 6.90 -19.40 -14.57
C GLN A 216 5.46 -19.87 -14.71
N ARG A 217 4.60 -19.43 -13.78
CA ARG A 217 3.17 -19.74 -13.83
C ARG A 217 2.71 -19.55 -15.28
N PRO A 218 2.08 -20.56 -15.91
CA PRO A 218 1.66 -20.43 -17.30
C PRO A 218 0.88 -19.13 -17.47
N SER A 219 1.38 -18.26 -18.33
CA SER A 219 0.73 -16.99 -18.64
C SER A 219 -0.15 -17.17 -19.86
N ILE A 220 -1.43 -16.82 -19.72
CA ILE A 220 -2.47 -17.06 -20.73
C ILE A 220 -3.25 -15.77 -21.00
N ALA A 221 -3.47 -15.48 -22.28
CA ALA A 221 -4.49 -14.53 -22.72
C ALA A 221 -5.61 -15.28 -23.43
N VAL A 222 -6.86 -14.94 -23.11
CA VAL A 222 -8.03 -15.47 -23.80
C VAL A 222 -8.55 -14.40 -24.74
N LEU A 223 -8.35 -14.59 -26.05
CA LEU A 223 -8.79 -13.62 -27.04
C LEU A 223 -10.30 -13.70 -27.26
N PRO A 224 -10.95 -12.59 -27.65
CA PRO A 224 -12.38 -12.59 -28.00
C PRO A 224 -12.69 -13.66 -29.03
N PHE A 225 -13.58 -14.58 -28.67
CA PHE A 225 -14.00 -15.61 -29.61
C PHE A 225 -14.75 -14.97 -30.77
N GLY A 226 -14.46 -15.41 -32.00
CA GLY A 226 -15.14 -14.92 -33.19
C GLY A 226 -16.57 -15.45 -33.29
N ASP A 227 -17.52 -14.58 -33.63
CA ASP A 227 -18.87 -15.01 -34.02
C ASP A 227 -18.88 -15.37 -35.51
N ILE A 228 -19.17 -16.64 -35.83
CA ILE A 228 -19.30 -17.12 -37.22
C ILE A 228 -20.77 -17.13 -37.66
N SER A 229 -21.67 -16.54 -36.89
CA SER A 229 -23.05 -16.26 -37.29
C SER A 229 -23.10 -14.89 -37.96
N ASN A 230 -23.64 -14.83 -39.18
CA ASN A 230 -23.55 -13.67 -40.06
C ASN A 230 -24.51 -12.52 -39.66
N ASP A 231 -25.07 -12.53 -38.45
CA ASP A 231 -26.17 -11.64 -38.05
C ASP A 231 -25.77 -10.50 -37.11
N GLY A 232 -24.56 -10.51 -36.54
CA GLY A 232 -24.02 -9.46 -35.65
C GLY A 232 -24.86 -9.20 -34.38
N ARG A 233 -26.00 -9.88 -34.22
CA ARG A 233 -26.90 -9.76 -33.06
C ARG A 233 -26.41 -10.61 -31.90
N GLN A 234 -25.46 -11.52 -32.14
CA GLN A 234 -24.95 -12.48 -31.18
C GLN A 234 -23.49 -12.24 -30.77
N ASP A 235 -22.88 -11.13 -31.20
CA ASP A 235 -21.52 -10.74 -30.80
C ASP A 235 -21.37 -10.73 -29.26
N TYR A 236 -22.38 -10.24 -28.52
CA TYR A 236 -22.35 -10.22 -27.06
C TYR A 236 -22.26 -11.62 -26.43
N PHE A 237 -22.77 -12.65 -27.10
CA PHE A 237 -22.74 -14.02 -26.59
C PHE A 237 -21.33 -14.61 -26.65
N ALA A 238 -20.64 -14.44 -27.78
CA ALA A 238 -19.24 -14.87 -27.92
C ALA A 238 -18.32 -14.09 -26.97
N GLU A 239 -18.55 -12.79 -26.82
CA GLU A 239 -17.84 -11.96 -25.85
C GLU A 239 -18.12 -12.36 -24.40
N GLY A 240 -19.37 -12.69 -24.08
CA GLY A 240 -19.78 -13.18 -22.77
C GLY A 240 -19.08 -14.46 -22.37
N LEU A 241 -19.11 -15.46 -23.25
CA LEU A 241 -18.39 -16.71 -23.03
C LEU A 241 -16.87 -16.47 -22.83
N THR A 242 -16.28 -15.60 -23.65
CA THR A 242 -14.86 -15.25 -23.52
C THR A 242 -14.59 -14.62 -22.15
N ASN A 243 -15.46 -13.71 -21.70
CA ASN A 243 -15.36 -13.03 -20.41
C ASN A 243 -15.48 -13.99 -19.23
N ASP A 244 -16.40 -14.95 -19.31
CA ASP A 244 -16.59 -15.97 -18.27
C ASP A 244 -15.35 -16.86 -18.16
N LEU A 245 -14.79 -17.30 -19.30
CA LEU A 245 -13.53 -18.06 -19.31
C LEU A 245 -12.37 -17.27 -18.67
N ILE A 246 -12.25 -15.97 -18.95
CA ILE A 246 -11.24 -15.10 -18.30
C ILE A 246 -11.48 -15.06 -16.79
N THR A 247 -12.74 -14.86 -16.37
CA THR A 247 -13.14 -14.73 -14.97
C THR A 247 -12.94 -16.01 -14.16
N ASP A 248 -13.15 -17.18 -14.76
CA ASP A 248 -12.94 -18.45 -14.07
C ASP A 248 -11.47 -18.84 -14.02
N LEU A 249 -10.73 -18.61 -15.11
CA LEU A 249 -9.28 -18.83 -15.12
C LEU A 249 -8.56 -17.87 -14.17
N SER A 250 -9.06 -16.64 -13.98
CA SER A 250 -8.40 -15.65 -13.13
C SER A 250 -8.34 -16.05 -11.65
N LYS A 251 -9.33 -16.83 -11.19
CA LYS A 251 -9.41 -17.42 -9.85
C LYS A 251 -8.29 -18.43 -9.57
N ILE A 252 -7.62 -18.96 -10.61
CA ILE A 252 -6.60 -20.00 -10.50
C ILE A 252 -5.24 -19.37 -10.17
N SER A 253 -4.79 -19.56 -8.93
CA SER A 253 -3.52 -19.02 -8.43
C SER A 253 -2.27 -19.55 -9.15
N GLY A 254 -2.39 -20.73 -9.77
CA GLY A 254 -1.34 -21.35 -10.58
C GLY A 254 -1.14 -20.74 -11.97
N LEU A 255 -2.03 -19.83 -12.41
CA LEU A 255 -1.95 -19.15 -13.70
C LEU A 255 -1.58 -17.67 -13.53
N LEU A 256 -1.06 -17.08 -14.61
CA LEU A 256 -1.11 -15.64 -14.84
C LEU A 256 -2.10 -15.38 -15.98
N VAL A 257 -3.24 -14.76 -15.68
CA VAL A 257 -4.30 -14.54 -16.68
C VAL A 257 -4.34 -13.07 -17.05
N ILE A 258 -4.33 -12.78 -18.35
CA ILE A 258 -4.47 -11.41 -18.84
C ILE A 258 -5.94 -10.98 -18.79
N ALA A 259 -6.14 -9.79 -18.24
CA ALA A 259 -7.44 -9.19 -18.06
C ALA A 259 -8.16 -8.92 -19.38
N ARG A 260 -9.48 -8.83 -19.26
CA ARG A 260 -10.41 -8.65 -20.37
C ARG A 260 -10.08 -7.45 -21.25
N ASP A 261 -9.81 -6.28 -20.68
CA ASP A 261 -9.57 -5.06 -21.47
C ASP A 261 -8.39 -5.20 -22.43
N SER A 262 -7.27 -5.69 -21.91
CA SER A 262 -6.09 -6.02 -22.70
C SER A 262 -6.37 -7.02 -23.82
N ALA A 263 -7.03 -8.13 -23.51
CA ALA A 263 -7.33 -9.17 -24.50
C ALA A 263 -8.29 -8.65 -25.58
N PHE A 264 -9.33 -7.91 -25.19
CA PHE A 264 -10.32 -7.36 -26.10
C PHE A 264 -9.82 -6.20 -26.95
N SER A 265 -8.71 -5.56 -26.56
CA SER A 265 -8.02 -4.58 -27.40
C SER A 265 -7.55 -5.16 -28.76
N PHE A 266 -7.53 -6.50 -28.91
CA PHE A 266 -7.19 -7.20 -30.14
C PHE A 266 -8.40 -7.69 -30.94
N LYS A 267 -9.64 -7.42 -30.50
CA LYS A 267 -10.85 -7.75 -31.28
C LYS A 267 -10.74 -7.11 -32.67
N ASN A 268 -11.09 -7.87 -33.71
CA ASN A 268 -11.09 -7.45 -35.11
C ASN A 268 -9.73 -6.96 -35.66
N LYS A 269 -8.61 -7.27 -34.98
CA LYS A 269 -7.27 -6.97 -35.48
C LYS A 269 -6.69 -8.16 -36.24
N SER A 270 -6.29 -7.93 -37.47
CA SER A 270 -5.56 -8.92 -38.30
C SER A 270 -4.09 -9.01 -37.86
N MET A 271 -3.84 -9.63 -36.72
CA MET A 271 -2.49 -9.84 -36.15
C MET A 271 -2.22 -11.32 -35.94
N ASN A 272 -0.95 -11.73 -36.08
CA ASN A 272 -0.55 -13.09 -35.75
C ASN A 272 -0.52 -13.28 -34.23
N VAL A 273 -1.00 -14.43 -33.74
CA VAL A 273 -1.00 -14.85 -32.32
C VAL A 273 0.34 -14.59 -31.62
N ARG A 274 1.49 -14.81 -32.28
CA ARG A 274 2.82 -14.53 -31.70
C ARG A 274 3.00 -13.05 -31.36
N GLN A 275 2.58 -12.15 -32.25
CA GLN A 275 2.68 -10.71 -32.03
C GLN A 275 1.75 -10.24 -30.91
N ILE A 276 0.56 -10.84 -30.82
CA ILE A 276 -0.40 -10.57 -29.74
C ILE A 276 0.21 -11.03 -28.40
N ALA A 277 0.77 -12.23 -28.36
CA ALA A 277 1.42 -12.78 -27.17
C ALA A 277 2.62 -11.95 -26.71
N GLU A 278 3.44 -11.45 -27.64
CA GLU A 278 4.54 -10.52 -27.35
C GLU A 278 4.04 -9.21 -26.74
N GLN A 279 2.99 -8.61 -27.30
CA GLN A 279 2.41 -7.36 -26.77
C GLN A 279 1.71 -7.52 -25.42
N LEU A 280 1.14 -8.70 -25.15
CA LEU A 280 0.52 -9.03 -23.87
C LEU A 280 1.51 -9.67 -22.87
N ASN A 281 2.74 -9.93 -23.30
CA ASN A 281 3.76 -10.63 -22.52
C ASN A 281 3.28 -11.98 -21.95
N VAL A 282 2.59 -12.77 -22.77
CA VAL A 282 2.09 -14.10 -22.42
C VAL A 282 2.75 -15.22 -23.22
N ARG A 283 2.79 -16.41 -22.64
CA ARG A 283 3.27 -17.62 -23.31
C ARG A 283 2.18 -18.31 -24.12
N TYR A 284 0.97 -18.34 -23.59
CA TYR A 284 -0.15 -19.07 -24.16
C TYR A 284 -1.25 -18.12 -24.58
N VAL A 285 -1.90 -18.44 -25.68
CA VAL A 285 -3.06 -17.71 -26.18
C VAL A 285 -4.17 -18.71 -26.46
N LEU A 286 -5.32 -18.49 -25.84
CA LEU A 286 -6.56 -19.19 -26.15
C LEU A 286 -7.32 -18.37 -27.19
N GLU A 287 -7.60 -18.98 -28.32
CA GLU A 287 -8.44 -18.39 -29.36
C GLU A 287 -9.56 -19.37 -29.72
N GLY A 288 -10.66 -18.84 -30.23
CA GLY A 288 -11.82 -19.65 -30.48
C GLY A 288 -12.88 -18.96 -31.31
N SER A 289 -13.95 -19.70 -31.55
CA SER A 289 -15.13 -19.21 -32.24
C SER A 289 -16.37 -19.83 -31.66
N VAL A 290 -17.44 -19.05 -31.64
CA VAL A 290 -18.76 -19.48 -31.21
C VAL A 290 -19.72 -19.32 -32.37
N ARG A 291 -20.66 -20.25 -32.48
CA ARG A 291 -21.84 -20.11 -33.31
C ARG A 291 -23.03 -20.63 -32.52
N ARG A 292 -24.06 -19.79 -32.41
CA ARG A 292 -25.34 -20.20 -31.83
C ARG A 292 -26.43 -20.12 -32.89
N ALA A 293 -27.23 -21.17 -32.98
CA ALA A 293 -28.34 -21.32 -33.91
C ALA A 293 -29.55 -21.89 -33.16
N GLY A 294 -30.40 -21.00 -32.65
CA GLY A 294 -31.45 -21.37 -31.71
C GLY A 294 -30.84 -21.88 -30.40
N ASP A 295 -31.17 -23.12 -30.03
CA ASP A 295 -30.65 -23.80 -28.86
C ASP A 295 -29.35 -24.57 -29.14
N ALA A 296 -28.92 -24.71 -30.40
CA ALA A 296 -27.66 -25.37 -30.70
C ALA A 296 -26.48 -24.39 -30.58
N VAL A 297 -25.46 -24.74 -29.80
CA VAL A 297 -24.22 -23.98 -29.65
C VAL A 297 -23.03 -24.82 -30.11
N ARG A 298 -22.22 -24.24 -30.99
CA ARG A 298 -20.92 -24.78 -31.41
C ARG A 298 -19.81 -23.88 -30.93
N ILE A 299 -18.84 -24.46 -30.24
CA ILE A 299 -17.62 -23.78 -29.80
C ILE A 299 -16.42 -24.51 -30.41
N ASN A 300 -15.52 -23.75 -31.03
CA ASN A 300 -14.17 -24.22 -31.30
C ASN A 300 -13.22 -23.45 -30.42
N ALA A 301 -12.35 -24.14 -29.70
CA ALA A 301 -11.35 -23.53 -28.83
C ALA A 301 -9.99 -24.18 -29.09
N GLN A 302 -8.94 -23.37 -29.17
CA GLN A 302 -7.59 -23.86 -29.33
C GLN A 302 -6.60 -23.04 -28.50
N LEU A 303 -5.65 -23.75 -27.90
CA LEU A 303 -4.61 -23.19 -27.05
C LEU A 303 -3.28 -23.27 -27.78
N VAL A 304 -2.67 -22.11 -27.99
CA VAL A 304 -1.45 -21.96 -28.78
C VAL A 304 -0.29 -21.60 -27.84
N ASP A 305 0.84 -22.32 -27.94
CA ASP A 305 2.11 -21.89 -27.33
C ASP A 305 2.78 -20.89 -28.28
N ALA A 306 2.76 -19.60 -27.93
CA ALA A 306 3.24 -18.52 -28.78
C ALA A 306 4.75 -18.56 -29.05
N LYS A 307 5.53 -19.18 -28.14
CA LYS A 307 6.97 -19.36 -28.31
C LYS A 307 7.25 -20.32 -29.46
N THR A 308 6.53 -21.43 -29.52
CA THR A 308 6.72 -22.45 -30.57
C THR A 308 5.84 -22.25 -31.79
N GLY A 309 4.75 -21.49 -31.67
CA GLY A 309 3.70 -21.35 -32.69
C GLY A 309 2.87 -22.62 -32.88
N ARG A 310 2.92 -23.57 -31.94
CA ARG A 310 2.21 -24.85 -32.02
C ARG A 310 0.91 -24.81 -31.23
N ASN A 311 -0.15 -25.40 -31.79
CA ASN A 311 -1.36 -25.73 -31.04
C ASN A 311 -1.04 -26.90 -30.10
N ILE A 312 -1.21 -26.68 -28.79
CA ILE A 312 -0.99 -27.71 -27.76
C ILE A 312 -2.30 -28.41 -27.38
N TRP A 313 -3.43 -27.77 -27.64
CA TRP A 313 -4.76 -28.32 -27.49
C TRP A 313 -5.71 -27.63 -28.47
N ALA A 314 -6.65 -28.37 -29.04
CA ALA A 314 -7.70 -27.84 -29.89
C ALA A 314 -8.88 -28.80 -29.87
N GLU A 315 -10.07 -28.29 -29.52
CA GLU A 315 -11.28 -29.07 -29.46
C GLU A 315 -12.49 -28.33 -30.04
N ARG A 316 -13.47 -29.14 -30.44
CA ARG A 316 -14.75 -28.68 -30.94
C ARG A 316 -15.85 -29.30 -30.11
N TYR A 317 -16.74 -28.44 -29.66
CA TYR A 317 -17.91 -28.79 -28.88
C TYR A 317 -19.18 -28.48 -29.66
N ASP A 318 -20.08 -29.44 -29.67
CA ASP A 318 -21.45 -29.30 -30.17
C ASP A 318 -22.35 -29.67 -28.99
N ARG A 319 -23.11 -28.70 -28.47
CA ARG A 319 -23.95 -28.82 -27.26
C ARG A 319 -25.26 -28.05 -27.43
N ASP A 320 -26.22 -28.35 -26.56
CA ASP A 320 -27.39 -27.51 -26.37
C ASP A 320 -27.04 -26.29 -25.51
N TYR A 321 -27.71 -25.17 -25.72
CA TYR A 321 -27.52 -23.92 -24.98
C TYR A 321 -27.83 -24.10 -23.50
N THR A 322 -28.74 -25.02 -23.16
CA THR A 322 -29.03 -25.39 -21.77
C THR A 322 -27.84 -26.01 -21.04
N ASP A 323 -26.86 -26.57 -21.76
CA ASP A 323 -25.63 -27.16 -21.22
C ASP A 323 -24.44 -26.17 -21.24
N ILE A 324 -24.67 -24.87 -21.50
CA ILE A 324 -23.58 -23.89 -21.71
C ILE A 324 -22.59 -23.81 -20.53
N PHE A 325 -23.08 -23.90 -19.29
CA PHE A 325 -22.24 -23.83 -18.10
C PHE A 325 -21.38 -25.10 -17.93
N ALA A 326 -21.96 -26.29 -18.18
CA ALA A 326 -21.20 -27.53 -18.14
C ALA A 326 -20.11 -27.55 -19.22
N LEU A 327 -20.40 -26.94 -20.38
CA LEU A 327 -19.43 -26.77 -21.45
C LEU A 327 -18.29 -25.81 -21.07
N GLN A 328 -18.58 -24.71 -20.36
CA GLN A 328 -17.55 -23.81 -19.83
C GLN A 328 -16.62 -24.56 -18.87
N ASP A 329 -17.18 -25.33 -17.93
CA ASP A 329 -16.40 -26.14 -16.98
C ASP A 329 -15.50 -27.16 -17.70
N GLU A 330 -16.03 -27.88 -18.70
CA GLU A 330 -15.27 -28.84 -19.52
C GLU A 330 -14.09 -28.17 -20.23
N VAL A 331 -14.31 -26.99 -20.82
CA VAL A 331 -13.27 -26.20 -21.49
C VAL A 331 -12.18 -25.78 -20.49
N ILE A 332 -12.54 -25.31 -19.30
CA ILE A 332 -11.59 -24.88 -18.27
C ILE A 332 -10.75 -26.08 -17.78
N GLU A 333 -11.38 -27.23 -17.50
CA GLU A 333 -10.66 -28.43 -17.07
C GLU A 333 -9.64 -28.89 -18.12
N HIS A 334 -9.99 -28.83 -19.41
CA HIS A 334 -9.07 -29.16 -20.50
C HIS A 334 -7.93 -28.16 -20.64
N ILE A 335 -8.18 -26.85 -20.50
CA ILE A 335 -7.13 -25.82 -20.51
C ILE A 335 -6.15 -26.05 -19.36
N VAL A 336 -6.66 -26.25 -18.15
CA VAL A 336 -5.86 -26.49 -16.94
C VAL A 336 -5.03 -27.78 -17.09
N GLY A 337 -5.62 -28.84 -17.62
CA GLY A 337 -4.93 -30.10 -17.93
C GLY A 337 -3.82 -29.93 -18.98
N ALA A 338 -4.10 -29.22 -20.07
CA ALA A 338 -3.12 -28.94 -21.13
C ALA A 338 -1.94 -28.09 -20.64
N LEU A 339 -2.19 -27.18 -19.69
CA LEU A 339 -1.16 -26.35 -19.04
C LEU A 339 -0.48 -27.03 -17.85
N ALA A 340 -0.85 -28.26 -17.51
CA ALA A 340 -0.35 -29.02 -16.37
C ALA A 340 -0.49 -28.27 -15.02
N VAL A 341 -1.55 -27.48 -14.88
CA VAL A 341 -1.86 -26.74 -13.64
C VAL A 341 -2.72 -27.61 -12.73
N ARG A 342 -2.46 -27.58 -11.42
CA ARG A 342 -3.28 -28.29 -10.42
C ARG A 342 -4.20 -27.30 -9.73
N LEU A 343 -5.50 -27.59 -9.75
CA LEU A 343 -6.50 -26.85 -9.00
C LEU A 343 -6.54 -27.34 -7.55
N THR A 344 -6.67 -26.41 -6.63
CA THR A 344 -7.10 -26.69 -5.25
C THR A 344 -8.59 -27.03 -5.21
N ASP A 345 -9.04 -27.71 -4.15
CA ASP A 345 -10.47 -28.04 -3.98
C ASP A 345 -11.35 -26.79 -3.96
N ARG A 346 -10.83 -25.69 -3.41
CA ARG A 346 -11.51 -24.40 -3.39
C ARG A 346 -11.68 -23.81 -4.79
N GLU A 347 -10.59 -23.74 -5.57
CA GLU A 347 -10.64 -23.24 -6.95
C GLU A 347 -11.62 -24.09 -7.79
N ARG A 348 -11.57 -25.43 -7.66
CA ARG A 348 -12.50 -26.34 -8.34
C ARG A 348 -13.97 -26.05 -7.97
N THR A 349 -14.25 -25.85 -6.68
CA THR A 349 -15.62 -25.55 -6.21
C THR A 349 -16.12 -24.19 -6.69
N GLN A 350 -15.23 -23.19 -6.77
CA GLN A 350 -15.56 -21.84 -7.19
C GLN A 350 -15.80 -21.72 -8.70
N ILE A 351 -15.10 -22.53 -9.50
CA ILE A 351 -15.29 -22.62 -10.96
C ILE A 351 -16.57 -23.39 -11.29
N ALA A 352 -16.77 -24.58 -10.72
CA ALA A 352 -17.93 -25.44 -11.00
C ALA A 352 -19.29 -24.91 -10.51
N ARG A 353 -19.35 -23.67 -9.99
CA ARG A 353 -20.58 -23.06 -9.49
C ARG A 353 -21.37 -22.49 -10.66
N LEU A 354 -22.53 -23.09 -10.92
CA LEU A 354 -23.51 -22.55 -11.87
C LEU A 354 -23.89 -21.09 -11.50
N PRO A 355 -23.71 -20.12 -12.42
CA PRO A 355 -24.08 -18.72 -12.18
C PRO A 355 -25.58 -18.55 -11.92
N THR A 356 -26.41 -19.19 -12.74
CA THR A 356 -27.87 -19.19 -12.64
C THR A 356 -28.47 -20.41 -13.35
N ARG A 357 -29.70 -20.78 -13.02
CA ARG A 357 -30.50 -21.77 -13.77
C ARG A 357 -31.46 -21.11 -14.77
N ASN A 358 -31.57 -19.79 -14.77
CA ASN A 358 -32.44 -19.02 -15.65
C ASN A 358 -31.62 -18.43 -16.80
N LEU A 359 -31.73 -19.04 -17.99
CA LEU A 359 -30.96 -18.61 -19.16
C LEU A 359 -31.37 -17.23 -19.70
N GLU A 360 -32.58 -16.74 -19.42
CA GLU A 360 -32.98 -15.37 -19.76
C GLU A 360 -32.35 -14.35 -18.80
N ALA A 361 -32.22 -14.72 -17.51
CA ALA A 361 -31.48 -13.93 -16.54
C ALA A 361 -30.00 -13.85 -16.93
N TYR A 362 -29.41 -14.99 -17.33
CA TYR A 362 -28.04 -15.06 -17.83
C TYR A 362 -27.83 -14.21 -19.10
N ASP A 363 -28.73 -14.29 -20.08
CA ASP A 363 -28.67 -13.45 -21.29
C ASP A 363 -28.65 -11.95 -20.95
N SER A 364 -29.53 -11.53 -20.03
CA SER A 364 -29.63 -10.14 -19.58
C SER A 364 -28.34 -9.70 -18.86
N TYR A 365 -27.80 -10.57 -17.99
CA TYR A 365 -26.53 -10.35 -17.29
C TYR A 365 -25.36 -10.20 -18.26
N THR A 366 -25.20 -11.10 -19.22
CA THR A 366 -24.09 -11.06 -20.18
C THR A 366 -24.11 -9.79 -21.02
N ARG A 367 -25.30 -9.32 -21.41
CA ARG A 367 -25.46 -8.03 -22.09
C ARG A 367 -25.10 -6.85 -21.17
N ALA A 368 -25.40 -6.94 -19.88
CA ALA A 368 -25.00 -5.94 -18.90
C ALA A 368 -23.47 -5.88 -18.75
N GLU A 369 -22.80 -7.03 -18.63
CA GLU A 369 -21.34 -7.13 -18.54
C GLU A 369 -20.64 -6.57 -19.79
N GLN A 370 -21.23 -6.75 -20.98
CA GLN A 370 -20.70 -6.10 -22.18
C GLN A 370 -20.77 -4.56 -22.09
N LYS A 371 -21.90 -4.03 -21.61
CA LYS A 371 -22.19 -2.59 -21.56
C LYS A 371 -21.40 -1.87 -20.48
N VAL A 372 -21.22 -2.51 -19.32
CA VAL A 372 -20.57 -1.90 -18.15
C VAL A 372 -19.11 -1.50 -18.44
N TYR A 373 -18.49 -2.11 -19.44
CA TYR A 373 -17.12 -1.85 -19.83
C TYR A 373 -16.92 -0.70 -20.82
N SER A 374 -18.00 -0.20 -21.45
CA SER A 374 -17.96 0.98 -22.32
C SER A 374 -18.00 2.32 -21.56
N ILE A 375 -18.40 2.30 -20.28
CA ILE A 375 -18.33 3.37 -19.26
C ILE A 375 -18.90 4.76 -19.60
N ASP A 376 -19.41 5.00 -20.81
CA ASP A 376 -20.18 6.20 -21.10
C ASP A 376 -21.53 6.16 -20.36
N TYR A 377 -22.07 7.35 -20.09
CA TYR A 377 -23.34 7.53 -19.36
C TYR A 377 -24.45 6.59 -19.85
N LYS A 378 -24.64 6.49 -21.18
CA LYS A 378 -25.74 5.72 -21.75
C LYS A 378 -25.48 4.21 -21.63
N SER A 379 -24.26 3.77 -21.84
CA SER A 379 -23.91 2.35 -21.64
C SER A 379 -24.07 1.91 -20.18
N LEU A 380 -23.72 2.77 -19.23
CA LEU A 380 -23.88 2.47 -17.80
C LEU A 380 -25.37 2.46 -17.38
N GLU A 381 -26.19 3.36 -17.91
CA GLU A 381 -27.66 3.34 -17.76
C GLU A 381 -28.26 2.02 -18.26
N GLU A 382 -27.88 1.61 -19.48
CA GLU A 382 -28.32 0.35 -20.08
C GLU A 382 -27.86 -0.86 -19.26
N ALA A 383 -26.62 -0.85 -18.76
CA ALA A 383 -26.08 -1.92 -17.93
C ALA A 383 -26.86 -2.09 -16.62
N LEU A 384 -27.15 -1.00 -15.91
CA LEU A 384 -27.95 -1.03 -14.67
C LEU A 384 -29.33 -1.63 -14.92
N SER A 385 -30.01 -1.20 -15.99
CA SER A 385 -31.34 -1.73 -16.37
C SER A 385 -31.29 -3.23 -16.69
N LEU A 386 -30.24 -3.70 -17.37
CA LEU A 386 -30.04 -5.11 -17.70
C LEU A 386 -29.74 -5.97 -16.47
N TYR A 387 -28.91 -5.49 -15.53
CA TYR A 387 -28.69 -6.17 -14.25
C TYR A 387 -29.98 -6.26 -13.43
N GLU A 388 -30.75 -5.18 -13.35
CA GLU A 388 -32.06 -5.18 -12.67
C GLU A 388 -33.02 -6.19 -13.31
N LYS A 389 -33.03 -6.30 -14.64
CA LYS A 389 -33.80 -7.34 -15.34
C LYS A 389 -33.32 -8.75 -14.96
N ALA A 390 -32.01 -8.99 -14.95
CA ALA A 390 -31.44 -10.28 -14.56
C ALA A 390 -31.83 -10.67 -13.12
N ILE A 391 -31.69 -9.74 -12.17
CA ILE A 391 -32.06 -9.92 -10.76
C ILE A 391 -33.57 -10.18 -10.61
N LYS A 392 -34.42 -9.51 -11.40
CA LYS A 392 -35.87 -9.74 -11.38
C LYS A 392 -36.24 -11.13 -11.90
N LEU A 393 -35.53 -11.61 -12.92
CA LEU A 393 -35.74 -12.95 -13.49
C LEU A 393 -35.21 -14.07 -12.60
N ASP A 394 -34.11 -13.82 -11.89
CA ASP A 394 -33.54 -14.72 -10.90
C ASP A 394 -32.98 -13.94 -9.69
N PRO A 395 -33.76 -13.81 -8.60
CA PRO A 395 -33.32 -13.13 -7.39
C PRO A 395 -32.15 -13.80 -6.64
N GLU A 396 -31.84 -15.07 -6.96
CA GLU A 396 -30.73 -15.83 -6.38
C GLU A 396 -29.45 -15.77 -7.24
N PHE A 397 -29.48 -15.02 -8.34
CA PHE A 397 -28.33 -14.84 -9.23
C PHE A 397 -27.29 -13.89 -8.61
N ALA A 398 -26.39 -14.46 -7.78
CA ALA A 398 -25.39 -13.69 -7.04
C ALA A 398 -24.54 -12.77 -7.92
N ASP A 399 -24.11 -13.23 -9.09
CA ASP A 399 -23.18 -12.48 -9.93
C ASP A 399 -23.86 -11.23 -10.53
N ALA A 400 -25.16 -11.30 -10.84
CA ALA A 400 -25.96 -10.15 -11.25
C ALA A 400 -26.08 -9.09 -10.14
N HIS A 401 -26.28 -9.50 -8.88
CA HIS A 401 -26.26 -8.56 -7.74
C HIS A 401 -24.91 -7.86 -7.60
N THR A 402 -23.81 -8.59 -7.72
CA THR A 402 -22.46 -8.02 -7.57
C THR A 402 -22.02 -7.19 -8.77
N GLY A 403 -22.45 -7.56 -9.99
CA GLY A 403 -22.29 -6.75 -11.21
C GLY A 403 -23.06 -5.44 -11.12
N TYR A 404 -24.30 -5.47 -10.62
CA TYR A 404 -25.08 -4.26 -10.32
C TYR A 404 -24.39 -3.35 -9.30
N ALA A 405 -23.92 -3.93 -8.18
CA ALA A 405 -23.20 -3.19 -7.14
C ALA A 405 -21.95 -2.50 -7.72
N ARG A 406 -21.19 -3.22 -8.55
CA ARG A 406 -20.01 -2.68 -9.24
C ARG A 406 -20.38 -1.54 -10.20
N ALA A 407 -21.43 -1.71 -11.00
CA ALA A 407 -21.89 -0.66 -11.91
C ALA A 407 -22.30 0.62 -11.17
N ILE A 408 -22.91 0.48 -9.99
CA ILE A 408 -23.26 1.64 -9.14
C ILE A 408 -22.01 2.32 -8.57
N VAL A 409 -20.96 1.56 -8.22
CA VAL A 409 -19.68 2.15 -7.79
C VAL A 409 -19.05 2.99 -8.90
N ASP A 410 -19.22 2.59 -10.16
CA ASP A 410 -18.80 3.42 -11.30
C ASP A 410 -19.64 4.69 -11.44
N VAL A 411 -20.96 4.62 -11.23
CA VAL A 411 -21.82 5.83 -11.19
C VAL A 411 -21.30 6.81 -10.13
N LEU A 412 -20.89 6.31 -8.96
CA LEU A 412 -20.26 7.12 -7.91
C LEU A 412 -18.91 7.69 -8.34
N GLY A 413 -18.06 6.86 -8.97
CA GLY A 413 -16.71 7.25 -9.38
C GLY A 413 -16.68 8.29 -10.51
N PHE A 414 -17.66 8.25 -11.42
CA PHE A 414 -17.80 9.21 -12.53
C PHE A 414 -18.71 10.41 -12.21
N ASP A 415 -19.19 10.51 -10.97
CA ASP A 415 -20.11 11.57 -10.52
C ASP A 415 -21.37 11.72 -11.39
N TYR A 416 -21.94 10.61 -11.83
CA TYR A 416 -23.13 10.58 -12.67
C TYR A 416 -24.42 10.79 -11.84
N GLN A 417 -24.52 11.95 -11.18
CA GLN A 417 -25.67 12.34 -10.34
C GLN A 417 -27.04 12.21 -11.04
N PRO A 418 -27.19 12.52 -12.35
CA PRO A 418 -28.48 12.36 -13.04
C PRO A 418 -28.94 10.90 -13.16
N LEU A 419 -28.02 9.94 -13.19
CA LEU A 419 -28.32 8.51 -13.17
C LEU A 419 -28.78 8.08 -11.78
N MET A 420 -27.97 8.40 -10.77
CA MET A 420 -28.28 8.04 -9.39
C MET A 420 -27.55 8.97 -8.43
N LEU A 421 -28.31 9.64 -7.56
CA LEU A 421 -27.74 10.48 -6.49
C LEU A 421 -26.77 9.67 -5.64
N SER A 422 -25.60 10.23 -5.30
CA SER A 422 -24.54 9.47 -4.61
C SER A 422 -25.00 8.78 -3.33
N ALA A 423 -25.88 9.40 -2.55
CA ALA A 423 -26.42 8.82 -1.33
C ALA A 423 -27.18 7.52 -1.60
N VAL A 424 -28.03 7.53 -2.63
CA VAL A 424 -28.85 6.39 -3.06
C VAL A 424 -27.97 5.33 -3.69
N ALA A 425 -27.02 5.73 -4.53
CA ALA A 425 -26.04 4.85 -5.13
C ALA A 425 -25.23 4.10 -4.07
N ARG A 426 -24.67 4.80 -3.07
CA ARG A 426 -23.93 4.15 -1.99
C ARG A 426 -24.78 3.14 -1.22
N GLN A 427 -26.01 3.50 -0.87
CA GLN A 427 -26.92 2.58 -0.17
C GLN A 427 -27.21 1.32 -1.02
N ARG A 428 -27.62 1.50 -2.28
CA ARG A 428 -27.94 0.38 -3.18
C ARG A 428 -26.74 -0.51 -3.47
N ALA A 429 -25.55 0.08 -3.58
CA ALA A 429 -24.32 -0.68 -3.78
C ALA A 429 -24.01 -1.60 -2.59
N TYR A 430 -24.19 -1.11 -1.35
CA TYR A 430 -24.07 -1.95 -0.15
C TYR A 430 -25.10 -3.07 -0.11
N GLU A 431 -26.37 -2.76 -0.38
CA GLU A 431 -27.46 -3.74 -0.40
C GLU A 431 -27.19 -4.84 -1.44
N ALA A 432 -26.79 -4.47 -2.66
CA ALA A 432 -26.51 -5.40 -3.73
C ALA A 432 -25.24 -6.23 -3.49
N ALA A 433 -24.15 -5.61 -3.00
CA ALA A 433 -22.93 -6.34 -2.65
C ALA A 433 -23.16 -7.31 -1.47
N GLY A 434 -23.92 -6.89 -0.46
CA GLY A 434 -24.33 -7.73 0.68
C GLY A 434 -25.17 -8.91 0.23
N ARG A 435 -26.19 -8.68 -0.60
CA ARG A 435 -27.02 -9.76 -1.16
C ARG A 435 -26.20 -10.73 -2.01
N GLY A 436 -25.27 -10.21 -2.80
CA GLY A 436 -24.30 -11.02 -3.55
C GLY A 436 -23.48 -11.95 -2.65
N LEU A 437 -23.03 -11.47 -1.49
CA LEU A 437 -22.28 -12.29 -0.51
C LEU A 437 -23.13 -13.30 0.25
N GLU A 438 -24.40 -12.97 0.54
CA GLU A 438 -25.35 -13.94 1.11
C GLU A 438 -25.54 -15.14 0.18
N LEU A 439 -25.64 -14.89 -1.13
CA LEU A 439 -25.81 -15.91 -2.16
C LEU A 439 -24.50 -16.59 -2.56
N ASN A 440 -23.37 -15.87 -2.49
CA ASN A 440 -22.03 -16.37 -2.77
C ASN A 440 -20.98 -15.74 -1.84
N PRO A 441 -20.65 -16.39 -0.71
CA PRO A 441 -19.64 -15.90 0.22
C PRO A 441 -18.22 -15.80 -0.34
N GLN A 442 -17.98 -16.36 -1.54
CA GLN A 442 -16.70 -16.35 -2.27
C GLN A 442 -16.71 -15.38 -3.46
N SER A 443 -17.63 -14.40 -3.50
CA SER A 443 -17.60 -13.38 -4.56
C SER A 443 -16.46 -12.39 -4.34
N SER A 444 -15.40 -12.49 -5.14
CA SER A 444 -14.29 -11.51 -5.15
C SER A 444 -14.80 -10.09 -5.44
N ARG A 445 -15.64 -9.96 -6.47
CA ARG A 445 -16.22 -8.68 -6.92
C ARG A 445 -16.99 -7.98 -5.81
N ALA A 446 -17.77 -8.71 -5.00
CA ALA A 446 -18.50 -8.12 -3.88
C ALA A 446 -17.55 -7.53 -2.84
N TYR A 447 -16.49 -8.25 -2.46
CA TYR A 447 -15.49 -7.73 -1.53
C TYR A 447 -14.73 -6.53 -2.12
N ALA A 448 -14.43 -6.54 -3.42
CA ALA A 448 -13.78 -5.40 -4.09
C ALA A 448 -14.66 -4.14 -4.03
N VAL A 449 -15.97 -4.28 -4.27
CA VAL A 449 -16.97 -3.21 -4.12
C VAL A 449 -17.06 -2.71 -2.69
N LEU A 450 -17.20 -3.62 -1.72
CA LEU A 450 -17.26 -3.26 -0.30
C LEU A 450 -16.01 -2.50 0.14
N GLY A 451 -14.83 -2.87 -0.36
CA GLY A 451 -13.59 -2.16 -0.12
C GLY A 451 -13.67 -0.68 -0.47
N ILE A 452 -14.18 -0.36 -1.66
CA ILE A 452 -14.37 1.04 -2.09
C ILE A 452 -15.42 1.76 -1.24
N LEU A 453 -16.58 1.14 -0.99
CA LEU A 453 -17.64 1.77 -0.22
C LEU A 453 -17.21 2.05 1.23
N GLN A 454 -16.56 1.08 1.88
CA GLN A 454 -16.03 1.22 3.24
C GLN A 454 -14.96 2.30 3.31
N MET A 455 -14.09 2.39 2.30
CA MET A 455 -13.10 3.46 2.20
C MET A 455 -13.78 4.83 2.09
N LEU A 456 -14.82 4.97 1.26
CA LEU A 456 -15.60 6.21 1.12
C LEU A 456 -16.35 6.59 2.41
N ASP A 457 -16.68 5.63 3.26
CA ASP A 457 -17.27 5.90 4.58
C ASP A 457 -16.23 6.19 5.66
N GLY A 458 -14.93 6.04 5.36
CA GLY A 458 -13.82 6.24 6.29
C GLY A 458 -13.45 5.00 7.11
N GLU A 459 -14.10 3.87 6.87
CA GLU A 459 -13.87 2.58 7.54
C GLU A 459 -12.67 1.84 6.92
N ILE A 460 -11.50 2.46 7.00
CA ILE A 460 -10.30 2.05 6.24
C ILE A 460 -9.81 0.64 6.62
N ASP A 461 -9.91 0.21 7.88
CA ASP A 461 -9.47 -1.16 8.25
C ASP A 461 -10.39 -2.23 7.63
N GLY A 462 -11.70 -1.98 7.64
CA GLY A 462 -12.67 -2.83 6.96
C GLY A 462 -12.42 -2.87 5.45
N ALA A 463 -12.15 -1.71 4.86
CA ALA A 463 -11.84 -1.59 3.43
C ALA A 463 -10.63 -2.45 3.04
N ILE A 464 -9.52 -2.35 3.79
CA ILE A 464 -8.30 -3.15 3.58
C ILE A 464 -8.59 -4.65 3.69
N ALA A 465 -9.36 -5.07 4.68
CA ALA A 465 -9.73 -6.48 4.85
C ALA A 465 -10.53 -7.00 3.65
N SER A 466 -11.50 -6.21 3.15
CA SER A 466 -12.31 -6.56 1.99
C SER A 466 -11.48 -6.67 0.71
N VAL A 467 -10.65 -5.68 0.37
CA VAL A 467 -9.84 -5.75 -0.87
C VAL A 467 -8.78 -6.86 -0.84
N ASN A 468 -8.17 -7.13 0.31
CA ASN A 468 -7.28 -8.28 0.45
C ASN A 468 -8.02 -9.61 0.26
N LYS A 469 -9.26 -9.70 0.75
CA LYS A 469 -10.11 -10.88 0.54
C LYS A 469 -10.48 -11.05 -0.94
N ALA A 470 -10.76 -9.96 -1.65
CA ALA A 470 -11.01 -9.96 -3.08
C ALA A 470 -9.82 -10.52 -3.87
N VAL A 471 -8.63 -9.95 -3.69
CA VAL A 471 -7.40 -10.43 -4.36
C VAL A 471 -7.07 -11.88 -4.00
N ALA A 472 -7.32 -12.31 -2.76
CA ALA A 472 -7.14 -13.70 -2.37
C ALA A 472 -8.18 -14.68 -2.97
N LEU A 473 -9.34 -14.18 -3.42
CA LEU A 473 -10.39 -14.94 -4.10
C LEU A 473 -10.21 -14.96 -5.63
N ASP A 474 -9.55 -13.93 -6.16
CA ASP A 474 -9.29 -13.76 -7.59
C ASP A 474 -7.86 -13.18 -7.80
N PRO A 475 -6.81 -14.03 -7.74
CA PRO A 475 -5.41 -13.59 -7.74
C PRO A 475 -4.92 -13.03 -9.09
N ASN A 476 -5.74 -13.12 -10.14
CA ASN A 476 -5.48 -12.49 -11.44
C ASN A 476 -6.57 -11.46 -11.82
N GLY A 477 -7.44 -11.10 -10.89
CA GLY A 477 -8.47 -10.08 -11.11
C GLY A 477 -7.88 -8.68 -11.09
N ALA A 478 -7.60 -8.10 -12.26
CA ALA A 478 -7.04 -6.74 -12.37
C ALA A 478 -7.90 -5.66 -11.69
N GLU A 479 -9.24 -5.81 -11.72
CA GLU A 479 -10.16 -4.90 -11.02
C GLU A 479 -10.03 -4.99 -9.49
N SER A 480 -9.85 -6.20 -8.95
CA SER A 480 -9.65 -6.40 -7.50
C SER A 480 -8.32 -5.80 -7.03
N GLU A 481 -7.26 -5.98 -7.82
CA GLU A 481 -5.94 -5.38 -7.59
C GLU A 481 -5.96 -3.85 -7.71
N LEU A 482 -6.76 -3.30 -8.63
CA LEU A 482 -6.97 -1.86 -8.77
C LEU A 482 -7.65 -1.30 -7.51
N ASN A 483 -8.72 -1.93 -7.06
CA ASN A 483 -9.41 -1.49 -5.84
C ASN A 483 -8.52 -1.63 -4.61
N LEU A 484 -7.65 -2.65 -4.55
CA LEU A 484 -6.61 -2.75 -3.53
C LEU A 484 -5.67 -1.55 -3.59
N ALA A 485 -5.12 -1.20 -4.75
CA ALA A 485 -4.23 -0.04 -4.91
C ALA A 485 -4.90 1.28 -4.47
N ILE A 486 -6.16 1.47 -4.83
CA ILE A 486 -6.95 2.66 -4.44
C ILE A 486 -7.11 2.70 -2.91
N VAL A 487 -7.60 1.63 -2.29
CA VAL A 487 -7.80 1.57 -0.84
C VAL A 487 -6.49 1.77 -0.08
N LEU A 488 -5.39 1.15 -0.52
CA LEU A 488 -4.08 1.31 0.10
C LEU A 488 -3.54 2.74 0.00
N THR A 489 -3.84 3.44 -1.09
CA THR A 489 -3.49 4.86 -1.26
C THR A 489 -4.19 5.73 -0.20
N TYR A 490 -5.48 5.53 0.03
CA TYR A 490 -6.21 6.27 1.06
C TYR A 490 -5.90 5.78 2.48
N ALA A 491 -5.47 4.54 2.64
CA ALA A 491 -4.91 4.03 3.90
C ALA A 491 -3.52 4.59 4.23
N GLY A 492 -2.86 5.23 3.27
CA GLY A 492 -1.52 5.78 3.42
C GLY A 492 -0.40 4.73 3.31
N GLN A 493 -0.72 3.52 2.83
CA GLN A 493 0.24 2.45 2.52
C GLN A 493 0.71 2.60 1.06
N ASN A 494 1.36 3.74 0.79
CA ASN A 494 1.67 4.19 -0.58
C ASN A 494 2.62 3.23 -1.34
N PRO A 495 3.70 2.68 -0.74
CA PRO A 495 4.56 1.71 -1.43
C PRO A 495 3.83 0.44 -1.84
N GLU A 496 2.97 -0.09 -0.96
CA GLU A 496 2.14 -1.27 -1.22
C GLU A 496 1.08 -0.97 -2.29
N ALA A 497 0.49 0.23 -2.27
CA ALA A 497 -0.42 0.69 -3.32
C ALA A 497 0.25 0.73 -4.70
N LEU A 498 1.52 1.17 -4.77
CA LEU A 498 2.30 1.16 -6.01
C LEU A 498 2.59 -0.25 -6.49
N ALA A 499 2.95 -1.18 -5.59
CA ALA A 499 3.14 -2.59 -5.95
C ALA A 499 1.85 -3.23 -6.48
N ALA A 500 0.69 -2.94 -5.86
CA ALA A 500 -0.61 -3.39 -6.36
C ALA A 500 -0.94 -2.79 -7.73
N MET A 501 -0.64 -1.51 -7.96
CA MET A 501 -0.84 -0.88 -9.28
C MET A 501 0.09 -1.45 -10.36
N GLU A 502 1.35 -1.75 -10.02
CA GLU A 502 2.27 -2.45 -10.93
C GLU A 502 1.75 -3.85 -11.29
N ARG A 503 1.10 -4.53 -10.33
CA ARG A 503 0.40 -5.80 -10.57
C ARG A 503 -0.80 -5.63 -11.49
N VAL A 504 -1.59 -4.56 -11.36
CA VAL A 504 -2.67 -4.21 -12.30
C VAL A 504 -2.11 -4.10 -13.72
N LEU A 505 -1.04 -3.34 -13.93
CA LEU A 505 -0.44 -3.16 -15.26
C LEU A 505 0.20 -4.44 -15.82
N GLN A 506 0.58 -5.39 -14.96
CA GLN A 506 1.02 -6.72 -15.38
C GLN A 506 -0.14 -7.60 -15.83
N LEU A 507 -1.26 -7.57 -15.11
CA LEU A 507 -2.47 -8.33 -15.43
C LEU A 507 -3.23 -7.73 -16.61
N ASP A 508 -3.17 -6.41 -16.77
CA ASP A 508 -3.83 -5.65 -17.82
C ASP A 508 -2.82 -4.71 -18.51
N PRO A 509 -1.95 -5.22 -19.42
CA PRO A 509 -0.93 -4.42 -20.11
C PRO A 509 -1.44 -3.28 -21.00
N LYS A 510 -2.72 -3.30 -21.35
CA LYS A 510 -3.45 -2.30 -22.13
C LYS A 510 -4.75 -1.95 -21.43
N PRO A 511 -4.67 -1.38 -20.21
CA PRO A 511 -5.85 -1.11 -19.42
C PRO A 511 -6.61 0.07 -19.98
N ARG A 512 -7.83 0.27 -19.48
CA ARG A 512 -8.62 1.46 -19.81
C ARG A 512 -7.94 2.73 -19.30
N VAL A 513 -8.34 3.86 -19.88
CA VAL A 513 -7.76 5.17 -19.58
C VAL A 513 -7.82 5.49 -18.08
N GLN A 514 -8.92 5.14 -17.41
CA GLN A 514 -9.15 5.41 -15.99
C GLN A 514 -8.09 4.78 -15.07
N VAL A 515 -7.50 3.65 -15.48
CA VAL A 515 -6.44 3.01 -14.70
C VAL A 515 -5.20 3.92 -14.65
N TYR A 516 -4.93 4.69 -15.71
CA TYR A 516 -3.83 5.65 -15.73
C TYR A 516 -4.08 6.85 -14.81
N ASP A 517 -5.34 7.24 -14.57
CA ASP A 517 -5.68 8.30 -13.62
C ASP A 517 -5.30 7.89 -12.19
N TYR A 518 -5.69 6.69 -11.79
CA TYR A 518 -5.30 6.11 -10.51
C TYR A 518 -3.81 5.80 -10.43
N TYR A 519 -3.18 5.32 -11.51
CA TYR A 519 -1.73 5.10 -11.52
C TYR A 519 -0.96 6.42 -11.35
N GLY A 520 -1.40 7.48 -12.02
CA GLY A 520 -0.87 8.83 -11.83
C GLY A 520 -0.97 9.27 -10.37
N LEU A 521 -2.14 9.10 -9.74
CA LEU A 521 -2.33 9.42 -8.32
C LEU A 521 -1.39 8.60 -7.43
N VAL A 522 -1.31 7.28 -7.64
CA VAL A 522 -0.45 6.38 -6.87
C VAL A 522 1.02 6.79 -6.99
N LEU A 523 1.50 7.13 -8.19
CA LEU A 523 2.84 7.65 -8.42
C LEU A 523 3.08 8.99 -7.71
N TYR A 524 2.10 9.91 -7.77
CA TYR A 524 2.15 11.19 -7.07
C TYR A 524 2.26 10.99 -5.55
N MET A 525 1.46 10.10 -4.97
CA MET A 525 1.48 9.78 -3.54
C MET A 525 2.78 9.10 -3.10
N ASN A 526 3.52 8.50 -4.04
CA ASN A 526 4.87 7.97 -3.85
C ASN A 526 5.98 8.99 -4.22
N HIS A 527 5.64 10.27 -4.38
CA HIS A 527 6.57 11.35 -4.75
C HIS A 527 7.28 11.16 -6.10
N ARG A 528 6.75 10.31 -6.99
CA ARG A 528 7.27 10.06 -8.36
C ARG A 528 6.60 10.99 -9.37
N TYR A 529 6.79 12.30 -9.21
CA TYR A 529 6.01 13.32 -9.92
C TYR A 529 6.19 13.31 -11.45
N GLU A 530 7.41 13.20 -11.96
CA GLU A 530 7.63 13.09 -13.41
C GLU A 530 6.98 11.84 -14.00
N GLU A 531 6.97 10.74 -13.26
CA GLU A 531 6.35 9.49 -13.71
C GLU A 531 4.85 9.59 -13.72
N ALA A 532 4.25 10.25 -12.72
CA ALA A 532 2.82 10.53 -12.70
C ALA A 532 2.39 11.31 -13.96
N ILE A 533 3.14 12.36 -14.33
CA ILE A 533 2.88 13.14 -15.54
C ILE A 533 3.02 12.26 -16.80
N ARG A 534 4.08 11.44 -16.90
CA ARG A 534 4.27 10.54 -18.05
C ARG A 534 3.15 9.50 -18.17
N ALA A 535 2.71 8.91 -17.06
CA ALA A 535 1.62 7.95 -17.04
C ALA A 535 0.32 8.59 -17.57
N LEU A 536 -0.03 9.77 -17.07
CA LEU A 536 -1.21 10.53 -17.51
C LEU A 536 -1.11 11.03 -18.96
N GLN A 537 0.10 11.18 -19.51
CA GLN A 537 0.32 11.57 -20.91
C GLN A 537 0.41 10.37 -21.87
N THR A 538 0.50 9.15 -21.34
CA THR A 538 0.56 7.91 -22.12
C THR A 538 -0.74 7.72 -22.90
N VAL A 539 -1.85 8.09 -22.28
CA VAL A 539 -3.16 8.12 -22.91
C VAL A 539 -3.57 9.57 -23.08
N ARG A 540 -4.02 9.93 -24.29
CA ARG A 540 -4.58 11.26 -24.58
C ARG A 540 -6.08 11.10 -24.78
N PRO A 541 -6.88 11.08 -23.70
CA PRO A 541 -8.32 11.07 -23.86
C PRO A 541 -8.78 12.37 -24.54
N GLU A 542 -9.91 12.30 -25.23
CA GLU A 542 -10.58 13.50 -25.76
C GLU A 542 -10.94 14.47 -24.63
N GLU A 543 -11.40 13.91 -23.50
CA GLU A 543 -11.69 14.64 -22.27
C GLU A 543 -10.96 14.00 -21.07
N PRO A 544 -10.00 14.71 -20.45
CA PRO A 544 -9.34 14.25 -19.23
C PRO A 544 -10.32 14.14 -18.04
N SER A 545 -10.11 13.14 -17.17
CA SER A 545 -10.88 13.02 -15.92
C SER A 545 -10.45 14.07 -14.89
N ASP A 546 -11.32 14.34 -13.91
CA ASP A 546 -11.03 15.30 -12.84
C ASP A 546 -9.82 14.84 -12.01
N LEU A 547 -9.75 13.55 -11.68
CA LEU A 547 -8.61 12.98 -10.96
C LEU A 547 -7.30 13.12 -11.76
N GLY A 548 -7.35 12.89 -13.08
CA GLY A 548 -6.20 13.07 -13.96
C GLY A 548 -5.73 14.53 -13.99
N LEU A 549 -6.65 15.48 -14.15
CA LEU A 549 -6.34 16.92 -14.14
C LEU A 549 -5.80 17.39 -12.79
N GLU A 550 -6.42 16.97 -11.69
CA GLU A 550 -5.92 17.25 -10.33
C GLU A 550 -4.49 16.75 -10.19
N THR A 551 -4.22 15.50 -10.60
CA THR A 551 -2.90 14.90 -10.48
C THR A 551 -1.87 15.62 -11.36
N LEU A 552 -2.24 16.05 -12.57
CA LEU A 552 -1.38 16.89 -13.42
C LEU A 552 -1.10 18.24 -12.77
N ALA A 553 -2.10 18.91 -12.20
CA ALA A 553 -1.92 20.17 -11.48
C ALA A 553 -0.97 19.99 -10.29
N MET A 554 -1.23 18.96 -9.46
CA MET A 554 -0.44 18.65 -8.27
C MET A 554 1.02 18.30 -8.61
N ALA A 555 1.25 17.41 -9.58
CA ALA A 555 2.58 16.96 -9.96
C ALA A 555 3.40 18.09 -10.60
N ASN A 556 2.81 18.87 -11.51
CA ASN A 556 3.51 20.01 -12.11
C ASN A 556 3.84 21.09 -11.07
N ALA A 557 2.94 21.37 -10.13
CA ALA A 557 3.21 22.30 -9.04
C ALA A 557 4.39 21.84 -8.16
N ARG A 558 4.47 20.55 -7.82
CA ARG A 558 5.59 20.00 -7.04
C ARG A 558 6.93 20.06 -7.78
N LEU A 559 6.90 20.10 -9.10
CA LEU A 559 8.09 20.24 -9.95
C LEU A 559 8.43 21.69 -10.31
N GLY A 560 7.69 22.68 -9.80
CA GLY A 560 7.90 24.09 -10.15
C GLY A 560 7.40 24.49 -11.53
N ARG A 561 6.70 23.61 -12.25
CA ARG A 561 6.13 23.82 -13.59
C ARG A 561 4.78 24.53 -13.50
N MET A 562 4.81 25.78 -13.02
CA MET A 562 3.59 26.49 -12.62
C MET A 562 2.68 26.83 -13.80
N ALA A 563 3.22 27.05 -15.01
CA ALA A 563 2.40 27.30 -16.20
C ALA A 563 1.51 26.09 -16.54
N GLU A 564 2.08 24.89 -16.51
CA GLU A 564 1.38 23.63 -16.73
C GLU A 564 0.43 23.30 -15.59
N ALA A 565 0.81 23.62 -14.34
CA ALA A 565 -0.06 23.44 -13.19
C ALA A 565 -1.30 24.33 -13.26
N HIS A 566 -1.14 25.61 -13.61
CA HIS A 566 -2.26 26.54 -13.80
C HIS A 566 -3.15 26.11 -14.96
N LYS A 567 -2.57 25.67 -16.08
CA LYS A 567 -3.36 25.14 -17.21
C LYS A 567 -4.25 23.97 -16.81
N ALA A 568 -3.74 23.06 -15.96
CA ALA A 568 -4.55 21.96 -15.45
C ALA A 568 -5.67 22.45 -14.52
N VAL A 569 -5.42 23.45 -13.67
CA VAL A 569 -6.46 24.09 -12.83
C VAL A 569 -7.50 24.83 -13.67
N GLU A 570 -7.11 25.53 -14.71
CA GLU A 570 -8.03 26.18 -15.67
C GLU A 570 -8.96 25.14 -16.29
N ALA A 571 -8.43 24.01 -16.76
CA ALA A 571 -9.24 22.92 -17.31
C ALA A 571 -10.22 22.32 -16.27
N ILE A 572 -9.81 22.20 -15.00
CA ILE A 572 -10.72 21.78 -13.91
C ILE A 572 -11.87 22.79 -13.76
N LEU A 573 -11.56 24.09 -13.73
CA LEU A 573 -12.56 25.15 -13.51
C LEU A 573 -13.44 25.41 -14.74
N GLU A 574 -12.97 25.11 -15.96
CA GLU A 574 -13.79 25.12 -17.17
C GLU A 574 -14.88 24.03 -17.11
N LYS A 575 -14.54 22.84 -16.61
CA LYS A 575 -15.48 21.74 -16.44
C LYS A 575 -16.39 21.91 -15.22
N SER A 576 -15.81 22.37 -14.10
CA SER A 576 -16.46 22.50 -12.80
C SER A 576 -16.14 23.86 -12.17
N PRO A 577 -16.82 24.95 -12.56
CA PRO A 577 -16.53 26.31 -12.07
C PRO A 577 -16.61 26.50 -10.55
N GLY A 578 -17.38 25.65 -9.87
CA GLY A 578 -17.53 25.64 -8.41
C GLY A 578 -16.45 24.87 -7.65
N GLN A 579 -15.50 24.21 -8.33
CA GLN A 579 -14.48 23.38 -7.69
C GLN A 579 -13.57 24.22 -6.77
N SER A 580 -13.27 23.72 -5.57
CA SER A 580 -12.49 24.47 -4.58
C SER A 580 -11.70 23.56 -3.63
N LEU A 581 -10.68 24.11 -2.97
CA LEU A 581 -9.93 23.39 -1.94
C LEU A 581 -10.83 23.02 -0.75
N ALA A 582 -11.78 23.88 -0.37
CA ALA A 582 -12.71 23.59 0.71
C ALA A 582 -13.56 22.35 0.42
N SER A 583 -14.07 22.20 -0.81
CA SER A 583 -14.86 21.02 -1.19
C SER A 583 -14.00 19.76 -1.25
N LEU A 584 -12.83 19.81 -1.89
CA LEU A 584 -11.90 18.68 -1.97
C LEU A 584 -11.43 18.20 -0.59
N ARG A 585 -11.25 19.11 0.37
CA ARG A 585 -10.90 18.77 1.76
C ARG A 585 -11.92 17.85 2.39
N VAL A 586 -13.20 18.03 2.10
CA VAL A 586 -14.28 17.18 2.63
C VAL A 586 -14.44 15.90 1.80
N VAL A 587 -14.39 15.99 0.46
CA VAL A 587 -14.48 14.82 -0.43
C VAL A 587 -13.35 13.81 -0.13
N TYR A 588 -12.14 14.29 0.11
CA TYR A 588 -10.98 13.45 0.40
C TYR A 588 -10.65 13.28 1.89
N SER A 589 -11.56 13.67 2.80
CA SER A 589 -11.33 13.51 4.25
C SER A 589 -11.25 12.06 4.76
N HIS A 590 -11.38 11.07 3.85
CA HIS A 590 -11.21 9.65 4.17
C HIS A 590 -9.76 9.17 4.06
N HIS A 591 -8.80 10.04 3.71
CA HIS A 591 -7.40 9.71 3.92
C HIS A 591 -7.16 9.40 5.41
N ARG A 592 -6.60 8.21 5.69
CA ARG A 592 -6.21 7.81 7.05
C ARG A 592 -5.18 8.77 7.65
N ARG A 593 -4.21 9.20 6.83
CA ARG A 593 -3.15 10.12 7.24
C ARG A 593 -3.48 11.53 6.78
N GLN A 594 -3.60 12.46 7.72
CA GLN A 594 -3.81 13.87 7.41
C GLN A 594 -2.71 14.44 6.49
N GLN A 595 -1.46 13.99 6.67
CA GLN A 595 -0.33 14.39 5.83
C GLN A 595 -0.52 14.05 4.34
N ASP A 596 -1.22 12.96 4.02
CA ASP A 596 -1.50 12.58 2.62
C ASP A 596 -2.52 13.52 1.99
N LEU A 597 -3.57 13.89 2.74
CA LEU A 597 -4.54 14.88 2.32
C LEU A 597 -3.89 16.27 2.16
N ASP A 598 -3.07 16.68 3.14
CA ASP A 598 -2.36 17.96 3.09
C ASP A 598 -1.39 18.01 1.90
N HIS A 599 -0.70 16.91 1.60
CA HIS A 599 0.19 16.81 0.44
C HIS A 599 -0.56 17.13 -0.87
N ARG A 600 -1.79 16.63 -1.05
CA ARG A 600 -2.64 16.94 -2.20
C ARG A 600 -3.09 18.40 -2.20
N LEU A 601 -3.74 18.84 -1.11
CA LEU A 601 -4.36 20.17 -1.04
C LEU A 601 -3.34 21.30 -1.13
N ASP A 602 -2.14 21.13 -0.55
CA ASP A 602 -1.07 22.12 -0.65
C ASP A 602 -0.51 22.24 -2.07
N ALA A 603 -0.52 21.16 -2.85
CA ALA A 603 -0.08 21.19 -4.24
C ALA A 603 -1.10 21.93 -5.12
N LEU A 604 -2.40 21.62 -4.95
CA LEU A 604 -3.48 22.31 -5.63
C LEU A 604 -3.54 23.80 -5.26
N ARG A 605 -3.33 24.15 -3.98
CA ARG A 605 -3.21 25.55 -3.56
C ARG A 605 -2.02 26.25 -4.22
N SER A 606 -0.88 25.56 -4.34
CA SER A 606 0.29 26.09 -5.03
C SER A 606 0.01 26.31 -6.53
N ALA A 607 -0.78 25.41 -7.13
CA ALA A 607 -1.31 25.51 -8.49
C ALA A 607 -2.45 26.54 -8.66
N LYS A 608 -2.78 27.31 -7.61
CA LYS A 608 -3.80 28.37 -7.61
C LYS A 608 -5.25 27.87 -7.76
N LEU A 609 -5.54 26.63 -7.37
CA LEU A 609 -6.94 26.23 -7.16
C LEU A 609 -7.55 27.11 -6.04
N PRO A 610 -8.74 27.72 -6.25
CA PRO A 610 -9.35 28.60 -5.26
C PRO A 610 -9.70 27.90 -3.94
N GLU A 611 -9.66 28.62 -2.82
CA GLU A 611 -10.08 28.05 -1.53
C GLU A 611 -11.59 27.83 -1.48
N TRP A 612 -12.37 28.73 -2.08
CA TRP A 612 -13.84 28.69 -2.13
C TRP A 612 -14.36 28.68 -3.57
N SER A 613 -15.56 28.15 -3.77
CA SER A 613 -16.23 28.08 -5.08
C SER A 613 -16.29 29.45 -5.76
N TYR A 614 -16.21 29.47 -7.10
CA TYR A 614 -16.23 30.69 -7.92
C TYR A 614 -15.17 31.74 -7.53
N ASP A 615 -14.01 31.31 -7.01
CA ASP A 615 -12.94 32.16 -6.47
C ASP A 615 -13.42 33.25 -5.51
N PHE A 616 -14.40 32.91 -4.66
CA PHE A 616 -14.88 33.85 -3.65
C PHE A 616 -13.79 34.16 -2.62
N ARG A 617 -13.54 35.45 -2.41
CA ARG A 617 -12.55 35.98 -1.45
C ARG A 617 -13.21 36.93 -0.48
N GLY A 618 -13.66 36.40 0.65
CA GLY A 618 -14.24 37.20 1.73
C GLY A 618 -13.19 38.01 2.48
N ARG A 619 -13.54 39.26 2.83
CA ARG A 619 -12.66 40.13 3.62
C ARG A 619 -12.71 39.74 5.11
N PRO A 620 -11.58 39.72 5.83
CA PRO A 620 -11.57 39.38 7.25
C PRO A 620 -12.49 40.26 8.10
N GLU A 621 -12.59 41.55 7.79
CA GLU A 621 -13.43 42.51 8.49
C GLU A 621 -14.94 42.30 8.29
N ASP A 622 -15.34 41.66 7.18
CA ASP A 622 -16.73 41.35 6.88
C ASP A 622 -17.16 39.99 7.46
N ARG A 623 -16.22 39.21 7.99
CA ARG A 623 -16.50 37.88 8.53
C ARG A 623 -17.27 37.99 9.85
N LEU A 624 -18.40 37.28 9.93
CA LEU A 624 -19.23 37.26 11.13
C LEU A 624 -18.62 36.38 12.23
N ASP A 625 -18.86 36.79 13.47
CA ASP A 625 -18.55 36.00 14.67
C ASP A 625 -19.66 34.99 14.98
N ALA A 626 -19.38 34.07 15.91
CA ALA A 626 -20.33 33.04 16.33
C ALA A 626 -21.67 33.60 16.83
N HIS A 627 -21.66 34.76 17.50
CA HIS A 627 -22.87 35.38 18.03
C HIS A 627 -23.78 35.88 16.89
N SER A 628 -23.19 36.58 15.93
CA SER A 628 -23.89 37.11 14.76
C SER A 628 -24.45 35.97 13.91
N ILE A 629 -23.67 34.91 13.65
CA ILE A 629 -24.14 33.74 12.88
C ILE A 629 -25.34 33.09 13.59
N ARG A 630 -25.28 32.94 14.92
CA ARG A 630 -26.39 32.37 15.70
C ARG A 630 -27.69 33.17 15.55
N ALA A 631 -27.61 34.50 15.57
CA ALA A 631 -28.77 35.37 15.41
C ALA A 631 -29.40 35.25 14.01
N LEU A 632 -28.59 34.91 13.00
CA LEU A 632 -29.05 34.70 11.63
C LEU A 632 -29.57 33.29 11.39
N ALA A 633 -29.12 32.28 12.15
CA ALA A 633 -29.37 30.88 11.83
C ALA A 633 -30.48 30.20 12.66
N ILE A 634 -30.66 30.55 13.94
CA ILE A 634 -31.59 29.78 14.80
C ILE A 634 -33.04 30.24 14.61
N ASP A 635 -33.90 29.33 14.16
CA ASP A 635 -35.32 29.56 13.91
C ASP A 635 -35.54 30.67 12.87
N LYS A 636 -34.76 30.59 11.78
CA LYS A 636 -34.71 31.60 10.72
C LYS A 636 -34.86 30.98 9.35
N THR A 637 -35.36 31.80 8.42
CA THR A 637 -35.45 31.46 7.01
C THR A 637 -34.55 32.39 6.21
N TRP A 638 -33.61 31.82 5.49
CA TRP A 638 -32.77 32.55 4.55
C TRP A 638 -33.42 32.54 3.19
N ILE A 639 -33.45 33.70 2.55
CA ILE A 639 -33.90 33.87 1.17
C ILE A 639 -32.79 34.57 0.40
N GLY A 640 -32.58 34.16 -0.85
CA GLY A 640 -31.59 34.81 -1.68
C GLY A 640 -31.34 34.09 -2.99
N HIS A 641 -30.10 34.17 -3.47
CA HIS A 641 -29.67 33.58 -4.74
C HIS A 641 -28.26 33.00 -4.67
N GLN A 642 -28.03 31.99 -5.49
CA GLN A 642 -26.72 31.41 -5.78
C GLN A 642 -25.91 32.34 -6.71
N HIS A 643 -24.62 32.05 -6.89
CA HIS A 643 -23.73 32.82 -7.76
C HIS A 643 -24.23 32.91 -9.22
N ASP A 644 -24.89 31.86 -9.70
CA ASP A 644 -25.51 31.78 -11.02
C ASP A 644 -26.90 32.45 -11.11
N GLY A 645 -27.38 33.06 -10.02
CA GLY A 645 -28.66 33.74 -9.91
C GLY A 645 -29.85 32.83 -9.56
N VAL A 646 -29.64 31.53 -9.37
CA VAL A 646 -30.72 30.61 -8.96
C VAL A 646 -31.19 30.97 -7.56
N ARG A 647 -32.49 31.29 -7.43
CA ARG A 647 -33.09 31.62 -6.14
C ARG A 647 -33.22 30.41 -5.23
N PHE A 648 -33.09 30.65 -3.94
CA PHE A 648 -33.25 29.63 -2.93
C PHE A 648 -33.95 30.15 -1.67
N PHE A 649 -34.41 29.19 -0.88
CA PHE A 649 -34.89 29.38 0.48
C PHE A 649 -34.26 28.30 1.36
N MET A 650 -33.76 28.68 2.53
CA MET A 650 -33.20 27.73 3.50
C MET A 650 -33.84 27.98 4.86
N GLU A 651 -34.60 27.01 5.34
CA GLU A 651 -35.16 27.01 6.68
C GLU A 651 -34.18 26.36 7.63
N LEU A 652 -33.90 27.03 8.76
CA LEU A 652 -32.98 26.59 9.80
C LEU A 652 -33.74 26.50 11.13
N GLY A 653 -34.14 25.28 11.50
CA GLY A 653 -34.95 25.02 12.68
C GLY A 653 -34.18 25.10 14.00
N ALA A 654 -34.88 25.43 15.09
CA ALA A 654 -34.28 25.51 16.43
C ALA A 654 -33.67 24.18 16.93
N ASN A 655 -34.09 23.05 16.37
CA ASN A 655 -33.58 21.71 16.68
C ASN A 655 -32.32 21.32 15.87
N GLY A 656 -31.79 22.23 15.06
CA GLY A 656 -30.62 22.00 14.21
C GLY A 656 -30.93 21.28 12.90
N ASP A 657 -32.19 21.14 12.49
CA ASP A 657 -32.55 20.70 11.14
C ASP A 657 -32.46 21.85 10.15
N PHE A 658 -32.06 21.56 8.91
CA PHE A 658 -32.22 22.50 7.81
C PHE A 658 -32.92 21.87 6.62
N ALA A 659 -33.68 22.70 5.91
CA ALA A 659 -34.27 22.37 4.62
C ALA A 659 -33.94 23.49 3.63
N LEU A 660 -33.14 23.14 2.62
CA LEU A 660 -32.74 24.03 1.54
C LEU A 660 -33.51 23.65 0.28
N ARG A 661 -34.17 24.63 -0.34
CA ARG A 661 -34.87 24.49 -1.61
C ARG A 661 -34.32 25.50 -2.61
N ALA A 662 -33.78 24.99 -3.71
CA ALA A 662 -33.46 25.74 -4.91
C ALA A 662 -34.23 25.13 -6.11
N HIS A 663 -34.23 25.81 -7.26
CA HIS A 663 -35.10 25.53 -8.43
C HIS A 663 -35.59 24.07 -8.56
N ASN A 664 -34.67 23.11 -8.72
CA ASN A 664 -34.94 21.68 -8.87
C ASN A 664 -34.27 20.81 -7.80
N SER A 665 -33.84 21.37 -6.67
CA SER A 665 -33.14 20.63 -5.62
C SER A 665 -33.72 20.91 -4.25
N ILE A 666 -33.93 19.84 -3.49
CA ILE A 666 -34.28 19.90 -2.07
C ILE A 666 -33.21 19.13 -1.32
N ILE A 667 -32.54 19.82 -0.40
CA ILE A 667 -31.49 19.26 0.44
C ILE A 667 -31.95 19.41 1.87
N VAL A 668 -32.02 18.29 2.58
CA VAL A 668 -32.40 18.25 4.00
C VAL A 668 -31.26 17.66 4.80
N GLY A 669 -31.06 18.16 6.00
CA GLY A 669 -29.98 17.66 6.85
C GLY A 669 -29.93 18.33 8.20
N LYS A 670 -28.75 18.23 8.83
CA LYS A 670 -28.46 18.87 10.10
C LYS A 670 -27.54 20.06 9.88
N PHE A 671 -27.79 21.15 10.58
CA PHE A 671 -26.84 22.24 10.72
C PHE A 671 -26.39 22.38 12.17
N SER A 672 -25.21 22.95 12.35
CA SER A 672 -24.60 23.22 13.64
C SER A 672 -23.70 24.46 13.53
N LEU A 673 -23.41 25.08 14.67
CA LEU A 673 -22.51 26.21 14.76
C LEU A 673 -21.25 25.76 15.51
N GLU A 674 -20.12 25.72 14.81
CA GLU A 674 -18.85 25.30 15.39
C GLU A 674 -17.83 26.41 15.22
N ASN A 675 -17.39 26.98 16.34
CA ASN A 675 -16.59 28.21 16.36
C ASN A 675 -17.32 29.33 15.58
N ASN A 676 -16.63 29.97 14.63
CA ASN A 676 -17.16 31.02 13.74
C ASN A 676 -17.53 30.47 12.35
N PHE A 677 -18.17 29.30 12.31
CA PHE A 677 -18.60 28.65 11.07
C PHE A 677 -20.04 28.12 11.21
N LEU A 678 -20.80 28.21 10.12
CA LEU A 678 -22.01 27.45 9.90
C LEU A 678 -21.62 26.11 9.28
N CYS A 679 -21.95 25.01 9.96
CA CYS A 679 -21.66 23.67 9.48
C CYS A 679 -22.95 22.96 9.07
N THR A 680 -23.00 22.42 7.86
CA THR A 680 -24.11 21.62 7.34
C THR A 680 -23.68 20.18 7.10
N ARG A 681 -24.62 19.25 7.25
CA ARG A 681 -24.44 17.83 6.96
C ARG A 681 -25.72 17.29 6.36
N SER A 682 -25.66 16.82 5.12
CA SER A 682 -26.76 16.15 4.44
C SER A 682 -26.25 14.82 3.89
N SER A 683 -27.07 13.76 3.97
CA SER A 683 -26.76 12.49 3.31
C SER A 683 -26.64 12.63 1.80
N SER A 684 -27.32 13.62 1.19
CA SER A 684 -27.37 13.84 -0.26
C SER A 684 -26.17 14.59 -0.85
N THR A 685 -25.31 15.19 -0.03
CA THR A 685 -24.15 15.97 -0.50
C THR A 685 -22.86 15.52 0.19
N LEU A 686 -21.73 15.67 -0.49
CA LEU A 686 -20.38 15.43 0.05
C LEU A 686 -20.26 14.11 0.83
N LEU A 687 -20.85 13.03 0.32
CA LEU A 687 -20.84 11.70 0.94
C LEU A 687 -21.46 11.65 2.35
N GLY A 688 -22.34 12.56 2.73
CA GLY A 688 -22.89 12.60 4.09
C GLY A 688 -21.99 13.28 5.11
N ARG A 689 -20.93 13.96 4.66
CA ARG A 689 -19.91 14.56 5.53
C ARG A 689 -20.30 15.99 5.90
N LYS A 690 -19.79 16.43 7.05
CA LYS A 690 -20.01 17.79 7.55
C LYS A 690 -19.13 18.76 6.76
N PHE A 691 -19.72 19.82 6.26
CA PHE A 691 -19.04 20.94 5.62
C PHE A 691 -19.24 22.20 6.45
N CYS A 692 -18.17 22.93 6.74
CA CYS A 692 -18.21 24.12 7.58
C CYS A 692 -17.74 25.34 6.80
N SER A 693 -18.58 26.38 6.79
CA SER A 693 -18.35 27.59 6.01
C SER A 693 -18.45 28.86 6.88
N PRO A 694 -17.56 29.84 6.66
CA PRO A 694 -17.67 31.15 7.29
C PRO A 694 -18.82 31.95 6.66
N VAL A 695 -19.48 32.79 7.45
CA VAL A 695 -20.49 33.74 6.94
C VAL A 695 -19.88 35.13 6.89
N TYR A 696 -20.14 35.86 5.83
CA TYR A 696 -19.70 37.25 5.64
C TYR A 696 -20.90 38.18 5.54
N ARG A 697 -20.75 39.41 6.02
CA ARG A 697 -21.58 40.53 5.59
C ARG A 697 -21.23 40.88 4.14
N ASN A 698 -22.24 41.26 3.35
CA ASN A 698 -22.05 41.79 2.00
C ASN A 698 -22.16 43.32 2.03
N PRO A 699 -21.05 44.09 1.95
CA PRO A 699 -21.11 45.54 2.02
C PRO A 699 -21.95 46.20 0.92
N GLY A 700 -22.10 45.54 -0.24
CA GLY A 700 -22.92 46.01 -1.36
C GLY A 700 -24.35 45.46 -1.37
N GLY A 701 -24.69 44.60 -0.40
CA GLY A 701 -25.97 43.92 -0.32
C GLY A 701 -27.05 44.76 0.38
N SER A 702 -28.31 44.39 0.15
CA SER A 702 -29.46 44.98 0.82
C SER A 702 -30.58 43.97 1.02
N ALA A 703 -31.44 44.22 2.03
CA ALA A 703 -32.62 43.39 2.27
C ALA A 703 -33.56 43.30 1.06
N GLU A 704 -33.65 44.36 0.25
CA GLU A 704 -34.46 44.39 -0.99
C GLU A 704 -33.93 43.45 -2.08
N LYS A 705 -32.60 43.29 -2.15
CA LYS A 705 -31.94 42.38 -3.10
C LYS A 705 -31.78 40.96 -2.55
N HIS A 706 -32.11 40.76 -1.27
CA HIS A 706 -31.96 39.51 -0.55
C HIS A 706 -30.50 38.99 -0.56
N ASP A 707 -29.53 39.87 -0.34
CA ASP A 707 -28.09 39.58 -0.44
C ASP A 707 -27.20 40.25 0.62
N GLU A 708 -27.76 40.65 1.76
CA GLU A 708 -27.02 41.26 2.91
C GLU A 708 -25.84 40.42 3.44
N TYR A 709 -25.85 39.12 3.23
CA TYR A 709 -24.84 38.17 3.71
C TYR A 709 -24.39 37.22 2.60
N VAL A 710 -23.20 36.66 2.76
CA VAL A 710 -22.60 35.69 1.84
C VAL A 710 -22.12 34.45 2.60
N LEU A 711 -22.44 33.27 2.06
CA LEU A 711 -21.94 31.98 2.52
C LEU A 711 -21.28 31.24 1.34
N PRO A 712 -19.94 31.14 1.26
CA PRO A 712 -19.29 30.27 0.29
C PRO A 712 -19.44 28.80 0.71
N ASP A 713 -20.11 28.00 -0.08
CA ASP A 713 -20.35 26.57 0.17
C ASP A 713 -19.42 25.68 -0.66
N SER A 714 -19.61 24.36 -0.63
CA SER A 714 -18.76 23.40 -1.33
C SER A 714 -18.91 23.40 -2.85
N ALA A 715 -20.03 23.90 -3.37
CA ALA A 715 -20.33 23.91 -4.80
C ALA A 715 -20.79 25.28 -5.31
N ASN A 716 -21.14 26.21 -4.42
CA ASN A 716 -21.70 27.49 -4.80
C ASN A 716 -21.38 28.59 -3.79
N VAL A 717 -21.68 29.84 -4.13
CA VAL A 717 -21.63 30.99 -3.22
C VAL A 717 -23.06 31.50 -3.07
N TRP A 718 -23.55 31.50 -1.83
CA TRP A 718 -24.93 31.84 -1.52
C TRP A 718 -24.99 33.26 -0.98
N TYR A 719 -25.73 34.12 -1.68
CA TYR A 719 -26.05 35.48 -1.26
C TYR A 719 -27.45 35.47 -0.65
N PHE A 720 -27.60 35.99 0.57
CA PHE A 720 -28.87 35.85 1.30
C PHE A 720 -29.19 37.00 2.24
N SER A 721 -30.46 37.09 2.60
CA SER A 721 -30.96 37.87 3.73
C SER A 721 -31.86 37.00 4.60
N VAL A 722 -32.08 37.44 5.84
CA VAL A 722 -32.84 36.69 6.83
C VAL A 722 -34.26 37.25 6.90
N LEU A 723 -35.26 36.40 6.69
CA LEU A 723 -36.65 36.75 6.96
C LEU A 723 -36.93 36.63 8.47
N PRO A 724 -37.74 37.55 9.05
CA PRO A 724 -38.06 37.58 10.49
C PRO A 724 -38.57 36.26 11.06
#